data_AF-A0A3D3JM96-F1
#
_entry.id   AF-A0A3D3JM96-F1
#
_cell.length_a   1.000
_cell.length_b   1.000
_cell.length_c   1.000
_cell.angle_alpha   90.00
_cell.angle_beta   90.00
_cell.angle_gamma   90.00
#
_symmetry.space_group_name_H-M   'P 1'
#
loop_
_entity.id
_entity.type
_entity.pdbx_description
1 polymer ?
#
loop_
_entity_poly.entity_id
_entity_poly.type
_entity_poly.pdbx_seq_one_letter_code
_entity_poly.pdbx_strand_id
1 'polypeptide(L)'
;MKNLSPAFVPSREIVAEKLSCVLARNEYESIQFGIHALTDGIEAIEVAVESDLDVTIYHRIEPAIKEELEAASPEAGEVRGWLLSEIHLQRGNVFKALEKDRSVNFWLTFHADRQTPDGVHAGKIRIKAAGRPETVVDLEVNVRSFELPRPRASFGMWFREDMLPKRLGGMAAPQETILAIYRDMVAHGQTACVFYPTANFHPLPPQNHHVINRLLPLAKKAGLFEEPHALSLLLGQIAGDDDWVQLKASITWLKAQREKNGWPEFAGFASDEPHYPLEDAGIKRACAPLQGLAMRMSIDQSNIAAVYGYSVPNLCDIQSIGDGIITEEVMAEANRMNIEILTYSYTMWREGFNPLRQRYFAGLHTWALELRGNWMWAYHHIQHRHAWFAPRSHEPMPLTGWEARREGVDDFRYLQMLEDTLAGHPDTPLAAEASAWLAKLRTRLRPIMPLTVTDGAPLALEAYDAIRNRAAGYLGKLTPAAPLKPQPIFRVKDEAAPFRGKSVDACIAGLRSNDIATRRAAAWALYELGAGAAPAVSALANVLNDAKVRMPALHALEAIGPDAHEAILMIGQQLEHPDFYVRMGALLTLGAIGCPLDKREPDGVRSPSANAAAVIEPLAIALGDNFKDVSDRAAEMLGVMGALARPAVPTAVLLLNDPEKSKRAAAVKLISRLGPTAAAAVPRLTRQHEKNPGDASYIYALAAIGPAAAPAVPALEQYADRDNPGARQADSYYALVCIRNDDTDLRNLVDLLEHPATNANTRNHVVECLERLGPKAAPLADEIRELTKAGKFTDAEKQSAFGKTPPAQAHYIDGADCLELMHDLELAARLPLGGWRFKDDPQGIGVEQGWFKPDFPTADLPKIKIGAFWDDQGYKGLSEGWYNLQYTCPDLPPGKRVFVLFEAVDEGAWLYIDGKLIAWYDTAYPDITWSKPFLLDVTGALDSQGEHRLTVKVDNYSGAGGLYKPISVMVEK
;
A
#
# COMPACT_ATOMS: atom_id res chain seq x y z
N MET A 1 -16.21 4.53 25.57
CA MET A 1 -15.69 3.83 24.36
C MET A 1 -14.88 2.57 24.66
N LYS A 2 -15.51 1.48 25.12
CA LYS A 2 -14.88 0.14 25.12
C LYS A 2 -15.86 -0.86 24.52
N ASN A 3 -15.37 -1.67 23.58
CA ASN A 3 -16.15 -2.77 23.01
C ASN A 3 -16.41 -3.80 24.13
N LEU A 4 -17.66 -3.95 24.56
CA LEU A 4 -18.01 -4.82 25.67
C LEU A 4 -18.07 -6.28 25.17
N SER A 5 -17.16 -7.12 25.67
CA SER A 5 -17.22 -8.56 25.39
C SER A 5 -18.53 -9.16 25.91
N PRO A 6 -19.20 -10.05 25.16
CA PRO A 6 -20.40 -10.71 25.66
C PRO A 6 -20.10 -11.65 26.83
N ALA A 7 -18.84 -12.02 27.04
CA ALA A 7 -18.37 -12.78 28.20
C ALA A 7 -17.91 -11.89 29.38
N PHE A 8 -18.04 -10.57 29.26
CA PHE A 8 -17.68 -9.67 30.36
C PHE A 8 -18.61 -9.88 31.54
N VAL A 9 -18.04 -10.14 32.72
CA VAL A 9 -18.77 -10.26 33.98
C VAL A 9 -18.53 -9.01 34.81
N PRO A 10 -19.56 -8.20 35.11
CA PRO A 10 -19.38 -6.98 35.88
C PRO A 10 -19.08 -7.27 37.35
N SER A 11 -18.17 -6.48 37.96
CA SER A 11 -18.01 -6.48 39.42
C SER A 11 -19.17 -5.72 40.08
N ARG A 12 -19.37 -5.92 41.39
CA ARG A 12 -20.40 -5.15 42.13
C ARG A 12 -20.10 -3.65 42.18
N GLU A 13 -18.84 -3.27 42.06
CA GLU A 13 -18.37 -1.89 42.17
C GLU A 13 -18.70 -1.05 40.93
N ILE A 14 -19.04 -1.68 39.80
CA ILE A 14 -19.34 -0.99 38.54
C ILE A 14 -20.85 -0.90 38.24
N VAL A 15 -21.71 -1.26 39.20
CA VAL A 15 -23.16 -1.09 39.07
C VAL A 15 -23.49 0.39 39.21
N ALA A 16 -24.06 0.98 38.15
CA ALA A 16 -24.39 2.39 38.12
C ALA A 16 -25.76 2.67 38.77
N GLU A 17 -25.79 3.53 39.77
CA GLU A 17 -27.03 4.10 40.33
C GLU A 17 -27.48 5.35 39.56
N LYS A 18 -26.53 6.01 38.88
CA LYS A 18 -26.72 7.20 38.06
C LYS A 18 -25.80 7.15 36.85
N LEU A 19 -26.30 7.60 35.70
CA LEU A 19 -25.54 7.82 34.48
C LEU A 19 -25.57 9.31 34.12
N SER A 20 -24.45 9.82 33.61
CA SER A 20 -24.37 11.23 33.22
C SER A 20 -23.39 11.47 32.08
N CYS A 21 -23.67 12.48 31.27
CA CYS A 21 -22.72 13.02 30.28
C CYS A 21 -22.76 14.54 30.23
N VAL A 22 -21.77 15.14 29.58
CA VAL A 22 -21.65 16.60 29.41
C VAL A 22 -21.37 16.88 27.95
N LEU A 23 -22.16 17.75 27.34
CA LEU A 23 -22.04 18.15 25.94
C LEU A 23 -22.35 19.64 25.77
N ALA A 24 -21.91 20.25 24.70
CA ALA A 24 -22.27 21.61 24.29
C ALA A 24 -23.47 21.58 23.34
N ARG A 25 -24.03 22.76 23.03
CA ARG A 25 -24.97 22.85 21.91
C ARG A 25 -24.27 22.53 20.60
N ASN A 26 -25.02 21.91 19.68
CA ASN A 26 -24.55 21.37 18.40
C ASN A 26 -23.52 20.23 18.57
N GLU A 27 -23.66 19.42 19.63
CA GLU A 27 -22.81 18.26 19.93
C GLU A 27 -23.68 17.01 20.11
N TYR A 28 -23.11 15.84 19.80
CA TYR A 28 -23.66 14.56 20.20
C TYR A 28 -22.74 13.94 21.25
N GLU A 29 -23.30 13.36 22.30
CA GLU A 29 -22.51 12.68 23.32
C GLU A 29 -23.17 11.36 23.72
N SER A 30 -22.35 10.36 23.96
CA SER A 30 -22.80 8.99 24.12
C SER A 30 -22.56 8.44 25.53
N ILE A 31 -23.57 7.76 26.06
CA ILE A 31 -23.48 6.97 27.28
C ILE A 31 -23.59 5.50 26.92
N GLN A 32 -22.68 4.68 27.44
CA GLN A 32 -22.72 3.23 27.30
C GLN A 32 -23.00 2.59 28.67
N PHE A 33 -23.94 1.64 28.71
CA PHE A 33 -24.16 0.79 29.89
C PHE A 33 -24.38 -0.67 29.45
N GLY A 34 -24.22 -1.60 30.38
CA GLY A 34 -24.35 -3.03 30.13
C GLY A 34 -25.37 -3.70 31.03
N ILE A 35 -25.98 -4.77 30.54
CA ILE A 35 -26.86 -5.67 31.30
C ILE A 35 -26.23 -7.07 31.25
N HIS A 36 -26.14 -7.73 32.40
CA HIS A 36 -25.55 -9.06 32.56
C HIS A 36 -26.54 -10.05 33.17
N ALA A 37 -26.64 -11.25 32.58
CA ALA A 37 -27.56 -12.30 33.02
C ALA A 37 -26.89 -13.26 34.03
N LEU A 38 -27.09 -13.02 35.33
CA LEU A 38 -26.41 -13.76 36.41
C LEU A 38 -26.88 -15.21 36.65
N THR A 39 -28.18 -15.50 36.53
CA THR A 39 -28.76 -16.79 36.98
C THR A 39 -29.36 -17.58 35.83
N ASP A 40 -30.31 -16.96 35.14
CA ASP A 40 -31.05 -17.47 33.99
C ASP A 40 -31.02 -16.42 32.88
N GLY A 41 -31.33 -16.84 31.66
CA GLY A 41 -31.48 -15.93 30.52
C GLY A 41 -32.50 -14.81 30.79
N ILE A 42 -32.38 -13.73 30.03
CA ILE A 42 -33.28 -12.57 30.10
C ILE A 42 -33.94 -12.38 28.74
N GLU A 43 -35.26 -12.42 28.71
CA GLU A 43 -36.06 -12.24 27.49
C GLU A 43 -36.63 -10.81 27.45
N ALA A 44 -36.79 -10.28 26.22
CA ALA A 44 -37.40 -9.00 25.89
C ALA A 44 -36.90 -7.82 26.76
N ILE A 45 -35.60 -7.56 26.74
CA ILE A 45 -35.00 -6.42 27.44
C ILE A 45 -35.38 -5.14 26.70
N GLU A 46 -36.29 -4.35 27.25
CA GLU A 46 -36.71 -3.04 26.75
C GLU A 46 -36.06 -1.93 27.57
N VAL A 47 -35.46 -0.96 26.88
CA VAL A 47 -34.86 0.25 27.45
C VAL A 47 -35.69 1.46 27.00
N ALA A 48 -36.22 2.22 27.94
CA ALA A 48 -36.87 3.50 27.69
C ALA A 48 -36.08 4.62 28.37
N VAL A 49 -35.95 5.77 27.69
CA VAL A 49 -35.24 6.95 28.21
C VAL A 49 -36.22 8.10 28.33
N GLU A 50 -36.40 8.61 29.54
CA GLU A 50 -37.10 9.85 29.84
C GLU A 50 -36.06 10.98 29.82
N SER A 51 -36.10 11.81 28.79
CA SER A 51 -35.19 12.93 28.55
C SER A 51 -35.94 14.00 27.75
N ASP A 52 -35.65 15.27 28.02
CA ASP A 52 -36.11 16.40 27.20
C ASP A 52 -35.18 16.68 26.00
N LEU A 53 -34.00 16.06 25.97
CA LEU A 53 -33.13 15.99 24.80
C LEU A 53 -33.47 14.79 23.90
N ASP A 54 -33.20 14.95 22.62
CA ASP A 54 -33.23 13.87 21.63
C ASP A 54 -32.20 12.79 21.99
N VAL A 55 -32.65 11.53 22.03
CA VAL A 55 -31.81 10.37 22.34
C VAL A 55 -32.04 9.26 21.33
N THR A 56 -30.96 8.76 20.76
CA THR A 56 -30.98 7.55 19.94
C THR A 56 -30.45 6.37 20.74
N ILE A 57 -31.23 5.28 20.77
CA ILE A 57 -30.87 4.05 21.48
C ILE A 57 -30.33 3.03 20.48
N TYR A 58 -29.14 2.54 20.77
CA TYR A 58 -28.56 1.37 20.10
C TYR A 58 -28.31 0.25 21.09
N HIS A 59 -28.27 -0.96 20.58
CA HIS A 59 -27.76 -2.13 21.26
C HIS A 59 -26.86 -2.93 20.31
N ARG A 60 -26.20 -3.96 20.84
CA ARG A 60 -25.44 -4.91 20.04
C ARG A 60 -26.31 -5.56 18.95
N ILE A 61 -25.74 -5.83 17.77
CA ILE A 61 -26.45 -6.59 16.72
C ILE A 61 -27.02 -7.91 17.25
N GLU A 62 -28.27 -8.20 16.89
CA GLU A 62 -28.92 -9.47 17.22
C GLU A 62 -28.24 -10.67 16.55
N PRO A 63 -28.07 -11.82 17.24
CA PRO A 63 -27.47 -13.01 16.66
C PRO A 63 -28.10 -13.45 15.33
N ALA A 64 -29.44 -13.45 15.24
CA ALA A 64 -30.15 -13.85 14.02
C ALA A 64 -29.87 -12.91 12.82
N ILE A 65 -29.74 -11.60 13.06
CA ILE A 65 -29.41 -10.64 12.00
C ILE A 65 -27.95 -10.82 11.57
N LYS A 66 -27.06 -11.08 12.53
CA LYS A 66 -25.67 -11.41 12.25
C LYS A 66 -25.57 -12.67 11.37
N GLU A 67 -26.24 -13.76 11.74
CA GLU A 67 -26.26 -15.00 10.96
C GLU A 67 -26.78 -14.78 9.53
N GLU A 68 -27.84 -13.99 9.36
CA GLU A 68 -28.37 -13.63 8.05
C GLU A 68 -27.35 -12.85 7.19
N LEU A 69 -26.60 -11.92 7.80
CA LEU A 69 -25.53 -11.18 7.11
C LEU A 69 -24.32 -12.05 6.79
N GLU A 70 -23.91 -12.95 7.69
CA GLU A 70 -22.79 -13.87 7.47
C GLU A 70 -23.12 -14.93 6.39
N ALA A 71 -24.39 -15.26 6.21
CA ALA A 71 -24.88 -16.17 5.18
C ALA A 71 -25.03 -15.52 3.79
N ALA A 72 -24.93 -14.18 3.67
CA ALA A 72 -25.15 -13.48 2.41
C ALA A 72 -23.99 -13.68 1.41
N SER A 73 -24.32 -13.81 0.11
CA SER A 73 -23.32 -13.97 -0.95
C SER A 73 -22.46 -12.71 -1.12
N PRO A 74 -21.13 -12.85 -1.35
CA PRO A 74 -20.25 -11.72 -1.69
C PRO A 74 -20.75 -10.91 -2.90
N GLU A 75 -21.40 -11.57 -3.86
CA GLU A 75 -21.96 -10.93 -5.05
C GLU A 75 -23.07 -9.94 -4.70
N ALA A 76 -23.68 -10.02 -3.52
CA ALA A 76 -24.74 -9.12 -3.07
C ALA A 76 -24.19 -7.75 -2.60
N GLY A 77 -22.87 -7.58 -2.51
CA GLY A 77 -22.26 -6.39 -1.88
C GLY A 77 -22.54 -6.32 -0.37
N GLU A 78 -22.93 -7.45 0.23
CA GLU A 78 -23.19 -7.59 1.66
C GLU A 78 -21.89 -7.90 2.43
N VAL A 79 -21.97 -7.87 3.76
CA VAL A 79 -20.80 -8.07 4.63
C VAL A 79 -20.22 -9.48 4.45
N ARG A 80 -18.96 -9.55 3.98
CA ARG A 80 -18.18 -10.79 3.95
C ARG A 80 -17.66 -11.16 5.34
N GLY A 81 -17.76 -12.46 5.68
CA GLY A 81 -16.90 -13.09 6.69
C GLY A 81 -17.38 -12.94 8.14
N TRP A 82 -16.43 -12.78 9.06
CA TRP A 82 -16.68 -12.71 10.51
C TRP A 82 -17.15 -11.33 10.95
N LEU A 83 -18.36 -11.26 11.51
CA LEU A 83 -18.93 -10.05 12.08
C LEU A 83 -18.70 -9.98 13.60
N LEU A 84 -17.82 -9.08 14.04
CA LEU A 84 -17.68 -8.73 15.46
C LEU A 84 -18.95 -8.05 15.95
N SER A 85 -19.78 -8.75 16.71
CA SER A 85 -21.03 -8.15 17.16
C SER A 85 -20.80 -7.01 18.17
N GLU A 86 -19.66 -6.98 18.86
CA GLU A 86 -19.27 -5.93 19.83
C GLU A 86 -19.17 -4.53 19.23
N ILE A 87 -18.91 -4.42 17.92
CA ILE A 87 -18.65 -3.14 17.25
C ILE A 87 -19.85 -2.62 16.44
N HIS A 88 -20.88 -3.44 16.21
CA HIS A 88 -22.03 -3.09 15.40
C HIS A 88 -23.17 -2.58 16.29
N LEU A 89 -23.52 -1.31 16.12
CA LEU A 89 -24.58 -0.65 16.88
C LEU A 89 -25.89 -0.76 16.09
N GLN A 90 -26.76 -1.68 16.51
CA GLN A 90 -28.10 -1.83 15.96
C GLN A 90 -29.02 -0.81 16.61
N ARG A 91 -29.70 0.01 15.80
CA ARG A 91 -30.71 0.94 16.30
C ARG A 91 -31.92 0.15 16.81
N GLY A 92 -32.39 0.50 18.01
CA GLY A 92 -33.50 -0.19 18.64
C GLY A 92 -33.43 -0.07 20.16
N ASN A 93 -34.60 -0.20 20.79
CA ASN A 93 -34.73 -0.10 22.24
C ASN A 93 -35.08 -1.45 22.90
N VAL A 94 -35.20 -2.52 22.12
CA VAL A 94 -35.53 -3.87 22.59
C VAL A 94 -34.45 -4.85 22.14
N PHE A 95 -33.85 -5.56 23.10
CA PHE A 95 -32.97 -6.70 22.84
C PHE A 95 -33.71 -8.00 23.15
N LYS A 96 -33.86 -8.88 22.14
CA LYS A 96 -34.78 -10.03 22.20
C LYS A 96 -34.48 -11.01 23.32
N ALA A 97 -33.26 -11.50 23.42
CA ALA A 97 -32.90 -12.55 24.36
C ALA A 97 -31.41 -12.48 24.70
N LEU A 98 -31.10 -12.50 25.99
CA LEU A 98 -29.74 -12.57 26.53
C LEU A 98 -29.56 -13.91 27.25
N GLU A 99 -28.61 -14.71 26.79
CA GLU A 99 -28.30 -16.00 27.42
C GLU A 99 -27.71 -15.82 28.83
N LYS A 100 -27.81 -16.87 29.64
CA LYS A 100 -27.15 -16.94 30.94
C LYS A 100 -25.63 -16.70 30.81
N ASP A 101 -25.06 -16.01 31.80
CA ASP A 101 -23.63 -15.67 31.90
C ASP A 101 -23.12 -14.80 30.74
N ARG A 102 -24.04 -14.13 30.02
CA ARG A 102 -23.73 -13.18 28.95
C ARG A 102 -24.07 -11.75 29.31
N SER A 103 -23.41 -10.84 28.61
CA SER A 103 -23.63 -9.39 28.69
C SER A 103 -24.04 -8.80 27.35
N VAL A 104 -24.94 -7.82 27.39
CA VAL A 104 -25.30 -6.95 26.26
C VAL A 104 -25.09 -5.49 26.64
N ASN A 105 -24.54 -4.71 25.73
CA ASN A 105 -24.39 -3.26 25.87
C ASN A 105 -25.53 -2.52 25.17
N PHE A 106 -25.95 -1.43 25.79
CA PHE A 106 -26.77 -0.38 25.20
C PHE A 106 -25.95 0.90 25.07
N TRP A 107 -26.24 1.66 24.03
CA TRP A 107 -25.57 2.91 23.69
C TRP A 107 -26.63 3.99 23.49
N LEU A 108 -26.58 5.03 24.31
CA LEU A 108 -27.49 6.16 24.28
C LEU A 108 -26.75 7.35 23.71
N THR A 109 -27.09 7.79 22.50
CA THR A 109 -26.48 8.97 21.89
C THR A 109 -27.45 10.14 22.03
N PHE A 110 -27.07 11.11 22.87
CA PHE A 110 -27.80 12.35 23.09
C PHE A 110 -27.38 13.41 22.08
N HIS A 111 -28.30 14.29 21.71
CA HIS A 111 -28.03 15.45 20.87
C HIS A 111 -28.59 16.70 21.54
N ALA A 112 -27.72 17.70 21.75
CA ALA A 112 -28.15 19.04 22.14
C ALA A 112 -28.12 19.91 20.89
N ASP A 113 -29.29 20.30 20.39
CA ASP A 113 -29.38 21.18 19.24
C ASP A 113 -29.01 22.64 19.62
N ARG A 114 -29.08 23.56 18.64
CA ARG A 114 -28.76 24.98 18.86
C ARG A 114 -29.73 25.70 19.81
N GLN A 115 -30.93 25.16 20.03
CA GLN A 115 -31.98 25.79 20.83
C GLN A 115 -32.07 25.20 22.24
N THR A 116 -31.39 24.07 22.47
CA THR A 116 -31.36 23.36 23.75
C THR A 116 -30.84 24.30 24.85
N PRO A 117 -31.59 24.51 25.94
CA PRO A 117 -31.14 25.31 27.08
C PRO A 117 -29.80 24.80 27.64
N ASP A 118 -29.00 25.68 28.24
CA ASP A 118 -27.84 25.25 29.02
C ASP A 118 -28.23 24.82 30.43
N GLY A 119 -27.35 24.04 31.06
CA GLY A 119 -27.53 23.53 32.41
C GLY A 119 -27.91 22.06 32.45
N VAL A 120 -28.51 21.66 33.57
CA VAL A 120 -28.73 20.25 33.91
C VAL A 120 -30.11 19.80 33.44
N HIS A 121 -30.11 18.79 32.57
CA HIS A 121 -31.29 18.09 32.09
C HIS A 121 -31.42 16.74 32.80
N ALA A 122 -32.35 16.67 33.74
CA ALA A 122 -32.59 15.46 34.54
C ALA A 122 -33.57 14.52 33.83
N GLY A 123 -33.27 13.23 33.89
CA GLY A 123 -34.06 12.19 33.24
C GLY A 123 -34.01 10.86 33.99
N LYS A 124 -34.56 9.82 33.36
CA LYS A 124 -34.53 8.43 33.87
C LYS A 124 -34.28 7.45 32.74
N ILE A 125 -33.54 6.38 33.02
CA ILE A 125 -33.44 5.21 32.15
C ILE A 125 -34.23 4.09 32.81
N ARG A 126 -35.24 3.56 32.12
CA ARG A 126 -36.08 2.44 32.57
C ARG A 126 -35.74 1.19 31.80
N ILE A 127 -35.42 0.13 32.52
CA ILE A 127 -35.06 -1.17 31.95
C ILE A 127 -36.13 -2.17 32.39
N LYS A 128 -36.89 -2.68 31.43
CA LYS A 128 -37.91 -3.71 31.62
C LYS A 128 -37.45 -5.01 30.97
N ALA A 129 -37.74 -6.14 31.59
CA ALA A 129 -37.50 -7.45 31.00
C ALA A 129 -38.65 -8.40 31.35
N ALA A 130 -38.91 -9.39 30.50
CA ALA A 130 -40.02 -10.31 30.70
C ALA A 130 -39.91 -11.04 32.04
N GLY A 131 -40.96 -10.96 32.85
CA GLY A 131 -41.02 -11.62 34.16
C GLY A 131 -40.10 -11.04 35.24
N ARG A 132 -39.51 -9.86 35.02
CA ARG A 132 -38.60 -9.20 35.98
C ARG A 132 -39.10 -7.80 36.37
N PRO A 133 -38.80 -7.33 37.59
CA PRO A 133 -39.15 -5.96 37.99
C PRO A 133 -38.40 -4.93 37.15
N GLU A 134 -39.02 -3.78 36.93
CA GLU A 134 -38.37 -2.64 36.27
C GLU A 134 -37.18 -2.15 37.10
N THR A 135 -36.06 -1.90 36.43
CA THR A 135 -34.91 -1.19 36.99
C THR A 135 -34.92 0.24 36.49
N VAL A 136 -34.77 1.21 37.39
CA VAL A 136 -34.73 2.64 37.06
C VAL A 136 -33.37 3.19 37.47
N VAL A 137 -32.70 3.86 36.53
CA VAL A 137 -31.39 4.50 36.72
C VAL A 137 -31.55 6.00 36.50
N ASP A 138 -30.97 6.81 37.38
CA ASP A 138 -31.00 8.26 37.24
C ASP A 138 -30.15 8.72 36.06
N LEU A 139 -30.65 9.66 35.27
CA LEU A 139 -29.93 10.24 34.14
C LEU A 139 -29.73 11.74 34.35
N GLU A 140 -28.52 12.22 34.09
CA GLU A 140 -28.19 13.64 34.06
C GLU A 140 -27.39 14.01 32.81
N VAL A 141 -27.95 14.87 31.97
CA VAL A 141 -27.26 15.41 30.79
C VAL A 141 -26.99 16.89 31.02
N ASN A 142 -25.72 17.29 31.06
CA ASN A 142 -25.34 18.68 31.31
C ASN A 142 -24.94 19.38 30.01
N VAL A 143 -25.75 20.36 29.59
CA VAL A 143 -25.53 21.15 28.38
C VAL A 143 -24.71 22.40 28.72
N ARG A 144 -23.55 22.55 28.09
CA ARG A 144 -22.64 23.69 28.33
C ARG A 144 -23.26 25.00 27.83
N SER A 145 -22.83 26.11 28.42
CA SER A 145 -23.32 27.47 28.10
C SER A 145 -22.91 28.01 26.72
N PHE A 146 -22.14 27.27 25.95
CA PHE A 146 -21.67 27.66 24.62
C PHE A 146 -22.06 26.66 23.53
N GLU A 147 -22.07 27.12 22.28
CA GLU A 147 -22.28 26.31 21.08
C GLU A 147 -20.93 25.95 20.45
N LEU A 148 -20.73 24.69 20.08
CA LEU A 148 -19.53 24.28 19.36
C LEU A 148 -19.63 24.65 17.87
N PRO A 149 -18.63 25.35 17.31
CA PRO A 149 -18.58 25.64 15.88
C PRO A 149 -18.37 24.35 15.08
N ARG A 150 -18.66 24.38 13.77
CA ARG A 150 -18.25 23.30 12.86
C ARG A 150 -16.72 23.28 12.73
N PRO A 151 -16.10 22.12 12.48
CA PRO A 151 -14.66 22.04 12.31
C PRO A 151 -14.22 22.78 11.04
N ARG A 152 -13.20 23.63 11.14
CA ARG A 152 -12.63 24.37 10.00
C ARG A 152 -11.78 23.51 9.07
N ALA A 153 -11.37 22.33 9.54
CA ALA A 153 -10.73 21.31 8.74
C ALA A 153 -11.79 20.46 8.03
N SER A 154 -11.45 19.97 6.84
CA SER A 154 -12.32 19.08 6.06
C SER A 154 -12.34 17.70 6.69
N PHE A 155 -13.45 17.31 7.30
CA PHE A 155 -13.68 15.92 7.71
C PHE A 155 -14.58 15.27 6.68
N GLY A 156 -14.06 14.29 5.95
CA GLY A 156 -14.81 13.72 4.85
C GLY A 156 -14.63 12.23 4.65
N MET A 157 -15.53 11.70 3.83
CA MET A 157 -15.55 10.29 3.46
C MET A 157 -15.57 10.14 1.96
N TRP A 158 -14.93 9.07 1.52
CA TRP A 158 -15.14 8.52 0.20
C TRP A 158 -16.51 7.83 0.15
N PHE A 159 -17.33 8.25 -0.79
CA PHE A 159 -18.69 7.77 -0.93
C PHE A 159 -19.03 7.48 -2.39
N ARG A 160 -19.53 6.27 -2.63
CA ARG A 160 -20.03 5.83 -3.92
C ARG A 160 -21.26 4.96 -3.73
N GLU A 161 -22.30 5.20 -4.53
CA GLU A 161 -23.55 4.47 -4.41
C GLU A 161 -23.43 3.01 -4.86
N ASP A 162 -22.51 2.69 -5.77
CA ASP A 162 -22.26 1.33 -6.24
C ASP A 162 -21.47 0.46 -5.26
N MET A 163 -20.88 1.05 -4.21
CA MET A 163 -20.26 0.33 -3.10
C MET A 163 -21.25 -0.05 -2.00
N LEU A 164 -22.48 0.45 -2.05
CA LEU A 164 -23.55 0.08 -1.12
C LEU A 164 -24.04 -1.36 -1.38
N PRO A 165 -24.70 -2.01 -0.41
CA PRO A 165 -25.33 -3.31 -0.64
C PRO A 165 -26.22 -3.27 -1.88
N LYS A 166 -26.11 -4.25 -2.79
CA LYS A 166 -26.77 -4.20 -4.10
C LYS A 166 -28.29 -4.07 -4.00
N ARG A 167 -28.88 -4.63 -2.92
CA ARG A 167 -30.32 -4.47 -2.62
C ARG A 167 -30.77 -3.03 -2.45
N LEU A 168 -29.85 -2.10 -2.16
CA LEU A 168 -30.13 -0.67 -2.08
C LEU A 168 -30.17 0.01 -3.44
N GLY A 169 -29.90 -0.70 -4.55
CA GLY A 169 -30.07 -0.20 -5.92
C GLY A 169 -28.80 0.34 -6.59
N GLY A 170 -27.63 0.24 -5.96
CA GLY A 170 -26.35 0.73 -6.51
C GLY A 170 -26.44 2.21 -6.93
N MET A 171 -26.01 2.53 -8.16
CA MET A 171 -26.15 3.89 -8.72
C MET A 171 -27.58 4.43 -8.73
N ALA A 172 -28.59 3.55 -8.73
CA ALA A 172 -30.01 3.91 -8.67
C ALA A 172 -30.57 4.00 -7.23
N ALA A 173 -29.70 4.05 -6.21
CA ALA A 173 -30.14 4.06 -4.82
C ALA A 173 -31.16 5.16 -4.50
N PRO A 174 -32.18 4.91 -3.66
CA PRO A 174 -33.19 5.92 -3.35
C PRO A 174 -32.56 7.20 -2.80
N GLN A 175 -33.04 8.38 -3.23
CA GLN A 175 -32.52 9.66 -2.75
C GLN A 175 -32.60 9.79 -1.22
N GLU A 176 -33.65 9.23 -0.61
CA GLU A 176 -33.82 9.23 0.85
C GLU A 176 -32.74 8.40 1.56
N THR A 177 -32.30 7.28 0.97
CA THR A 177 -31.18 6.49 1.50
C THR A 177 -29.89 7.30 1.47
N ILE A 178 -29.60 7.95 0.36
CA ILE A 178 -28.42 8.82 0.21
C ILE A 178 -28.48 10.01 1.17
N LEU A 179 -29.66 10.62 1.33
CA LEU A 179 -29.87 11.71 2.25
C LEU A 179 -29.69 11.27 3.71
N ALA A 180 -30.16 10.08 4.08
CA ALA A 180 -29.94 9.49 5.40
C ALA A 180 -28.45 9.26 5.69
N ILE A 181 -27.69 8.76 4.69
CA ILE A 181 -26.24 8.58 4.80
C ILE A 181 -25.53 9.93 4.99
N TYR A 182 -25.84 10.94 4.19
CA TYR A 182 -25.22 12.26 4.37
C TYR A 182 -25.60 12.92 5.70
N ARG A 183 -26.82 12.70 6.19
CA ARG A 183 -27.22 13.16 7.53
C ARG A 183 -26.46 12.42 8.63
N ASP A 184 -26.22 11.13 8.47
CA ASP A 184 -25.35 10.38 9.38
C ASP A 184 -23.92 10.95 9.39
N MET A 185 -23.35 11.22 8.22
CA MET A 185 -22.04 11.89 8.11
C MET A 185 -22.03 13.25 8.84
N VAL A 186 -23.05 14.08 8.62
CA VAL A 186 -23.17 15.39 9.30
C VAL A 186 -23.30 15.23 10.81
N ALA A 187 -24.10 14.27 11.28
CA ALA A 187 -24.22 13.94 12.70
C ALA A 187 -22.88 13.46 13.30
N HIS A 188 -21.99 12.87 12.49
CA HIS A 188 -20.62 12.48 12.87
C HIS A 188 -19.58 13.59 12.62
N GLY A 189 -20.02 14.85 12.52
CA GLY A 189 -19.14 16.01 12.41
C GLY A 189 -18.45 16.17 11.05
N GLN A 190 -18.82 15.38 10.04
CA GLN A 190 -18.24 15.52 8.70
C GLN A 190 -18.71 16.84 8.04
N THR A 191 -17.81 17.41 7.25
CA THR A 191 -17.98 18.69 6.52
C THR A 191 -17.63 18.57 5.04
N ALA A 192 -17.19 17.39 4.59
CA ALA A 192 -16.74 17.17 3.24
C ALA A 192 -17.09 15.77 2.72
N CYS A 193 -17.05 15.59 1.40
CA CYS A 193 -17.20 14.30 0.75
C CYS A 193 -16.29 14.23 -0.47
N VAL A 194 -15.91 13.02 -0.85
CA VAL A 194 -15.32 12.75 -2.16
C VAL A 194 -16.44 12.35 -3.12
N PHE A 195 -16.52 13.01 -4.27
CA PHE A 195 -17.54 12.76 -5.29
C PHE A 195 -16.90 12.25 -6.59
N TYR A 196 -17.58 11.33 -7.28
CA TYR A 196 -17.06 10.66 -8.48
C TYR A 196 -17.84 11.01 -9.74
N PRO A 197 -17.43 12.05 -10.49
CA PRO A 197 -18.13 12.45 -11.70
C PRO A 197 -17.97 11.52 -12.94
N THR A 198 -18.00 10.20 -12.79
CA THR A 198 -17.68 9.22 -13.86
C THR A 198 -16.21 9.31 -14.32
N ALA A 199 -15.83 8.59 -15.39
CA ALA A 199 -14.43 8.34 -15.76
C ALA A 199 -13.61 9.62 -16.01
N ASN A 200 -14.19 10.69 -16.57
CA ASN A 200 -13.47 11.93 -16.93
C ASN A 200 -14.06 13.17 -16.26
N PHE A 201 -13.20 14.15 -15.95
CA PHE A 201 -13.62 15.45 -15.43
C PHE A 201 -14.28 16.34 -16.51
N HIS A 202 -14.16 15.98 -17.79
CA HIS A 202 -14.76 16.68 -18.90
C HIS A 202 -15.48 15.70 -19.87
N PRO A 203 -16.62 16.07 -20.51
CA PRO A 203 -17.38 17.30 -20.30
C PRO A 203 -18.14 17.29 -18.99
N LEU A 204 -17.71 18.14 -18.04
CA LEU A 204 -18.65 18.58 -17.01
C LEU A 204 -19.75 19.34 -17.75
N PRO A 205 -21.00 18.89 -17.61
CA PRO A 205 -22.02 19.20 -18.60
C PRO A 205 -22.55 20.64 -18.61
N PRO A 206 -23.32 20.97 -19.67
CA PRO A 206 -24.71 21.42 -19.50
C PRO A 206 -25.80 20.30 -19.58
N GLN A 207 -25.45 19.02 -19.71
CA GLN A 207 -26.34 17.82 -19.65
C GLN A 207 -26.13 16.85 -18.45
N ASN A 208 -27.13 16.70 -17.57
CA ASN A 208 -27.38 15.54 -16.66
C ASN A 208 -26.22 14.75 -16.00
N HIS A 209 -25.27 15.43 -15.36
CA HIS A 209 -24.28 14.73 -14.51
C HIS A 209 -24.87 14.33 -13.15
N HIS A 210 -24.85 13.04 -12.79
CA HIS A 210 -25.45 12.52 -11.55
C HIS A 210 -24.87 13.17 -10.27
N VAL A 211 -23.55 13.38 -10.18
CA VAL A 211 -22.94 14.14 -9.08
C VAL A 211 -23.54 15.56 -8.96
N ILE A 212 -23.52 16.33 -10.04
CA ILE A 212 -23.98 17.73 -10.06
C ILE A 212 -25.49 17.84 -9.78
N ASN A 213 -26.30 16.98 -10.38
CA ASN A 213 -27.76 17.12 -10.36
C ASN A 213 -28.44 16.38 -9.20
N ARG A 214 -27.74 15.44 -8.56
CA ARG A 214 -28.29 14.62 -7.47
C ARG A 214 -27.43 14.65 -6.23
N LEU A 215 -26.15 14.27 -6.30
CA LEU A 215 -25.33 14.11 -5.09
C LEU A 215 -24.98 15.44 -4.40
N LEU A 216 -24.53 16.46 -5.14
CA LEU A 216 -24.21 17.76 -4.55
C LEU A 216 -25.45 18.45 -3.95
N PRO A 217 -26.63 18.45 -4.60
CA PRO A 217 -27.86 18.96 -3.99
C PRO A 217 -28.26 18.19 -2.73
N LEU A 218 -28.13 16.86 -2.71
CA LEU A 218 -28.43 16.05 -1.53
C LEU A 218 -27.45 16.29 -0.38
N ALA A 219 -26.15 16.41 -0.67
CA ALA A 219 -25.12 16.74 0.32
C ALA A 219 -25.37 18.14 0.93
N LYS A 220 -25.73 19.12 0.10
CA LYS A 220 -26.15 20.44 0.56
C LYS A 220 -27.41 20.36 1.43
N LYS A 221 -28.43 19.63 0.98
CA LYS A 221 -29.70 19.43 1.71
C LYS A 221 -29.47 18.75 3.06
N ALA A 222 -28.48 17.88 3.17
CA ALA A 222 -28.10 17.22 4.41
C ALA A 222 -27.36 18.14 5.39
N GLY A 223 -26.83 19.29 4.93
CA GLY A 223 -26.02 20.20 5.74
C GLY A 223 -24.52 19.91 5.70
N LEU A 224 -24.03 19.13 4.73
CA LEU A 224 -22.60 18.80 4.63
C LEU A 224 -21.75 20.01 4.23
N PHE A 225 -22.33 20.96 3.48
CA PHE A 225 -21.67 22.15 2.94
C PHE A 225 -21.87 23.42 3.76
N GLU A 226 -22.25 23.31 5.03
CA GLU A 226 -22.49 24.47 5.88
C GLU A 226 -21.20 25.18 6.32
N GLU A 227 -20.06 24.48 6.33
CA GLU A 227 -18.75 25.07 6.61
C GLU A 227 -18.10 25.54 5.29
N PRO A 228 -18.10 26.84 4.97
CA PRO A 228 -17.66 27.35 3.67
C PRO A 228 -16.17 27.16 3.40
N HIS A 229 -15.37 26.85 4.44
CA HIS A 229 -13.92 26.65 4.33
C HIS A 229 -13.51 25.17 4.22
N ALA A 230 -14.46 24.25 4.38
CA ALA A 230 -14.22 22.84 4.13
C ALA A 230 -14.10 22.59 2.62
N LEU A 231 -13.08 21.82 2.25
CA LEU A 231 -12.79 21.39 0.89
C LEU A 231 -13.44 20.02 0.67
N SER A 232 -14.12 19.84 -0.47
CA SER A 232 -14.51 18.52 -0.97
C SER A 232 -13.60 18.09 -2.14
N LEU A 233 -13.50 16.79 -2.40
CA LEU A 233 -12.72 16.28 -3.53
C LEU A 233 -13.66 15.83 -4.67
N LEU A 234 -13.23 16.06 -5.90
CA LEU A 234 -13.86 15.53 -7.10
C LEU A 234 -12.89 14.59 -7.81
N LEU A 235 -13.18 13.29 -7.80
CA LEU A 235 -12.36 12.24 -8.39
C LEU A 235 -12.88 11.87 -9.79
N GLY A 236 -12.10 12.25 -10.81
CA GLY A 236 -12.25 11.80 -12.21
C GLY A 236 -10.88 11.85 -12.88
N GLN A 237 -10.66 11.10 -13.96
CA GLN A 237 -9.40 11.16 -14.69
C GLN A 237 -9.20 12.59 -15.23
N ILE A 238 -8.09 13.21 -14.83
CA ILE A 238 -7.59 14.46 -15.41
C ILE A 238 -6.30 14.18 -16.22
N ALA A 239 -5.61 13.07 -15.92
CA ALA A 239 -4.30 12.71 -16.47
C ALA A 239 -4.31 12.18 -17.93
N GLY A 240 -5.42 12.27 -18.65
CA GLY A 240 -5.56 11.77 -20.03
C GLY A 240 -6.45 12.63 -20.94
N ASP A 241 -6.87 13.82 -20.52
CA ASP A 241 -7.66 14.71 -21.36
C ASP A 241 -6.73 15.43 -22.37
N ASP A 242 -6.77 15.03 -23.64
CA ASP A 242 -6.06 15.74 -24.72
C ASP A 242 -6.68 17.11 -25.04
N ASP A 243 -7.90 17.40 -24.57
CA ASP A 243 -8.60 18.67 -24.77
C ASP A 243 -8.54 19.60 -23.55
N TRP A 244 -7.36 20.19 -23.37
CA TRP A 244 -7.06 21.18 -22.32
C TRP A 244 -7.95 22.43 -22.37
N VAL A 245 -8.52 22.77 -23.53
CA VAL A 245 -9.42 23.92 -23.67
C VAL A 245 -10.75 23.60 -23.01
N GLN A 246 -11.27 22.40 -23.27
CA GLN A 246 -12.50 21.90 -22.67
C GLN A 246 -12.38 21.72 -21.15
N LEU A 247 -11.29 21.14 -20.67
CA LEU A 247 -11.03 21.00 -19.23
C LEU A 247 -11.04 22.36 -18.51
N LYS A 248 -10.35 23.37 -19.06
CA LYS A 248 -10.35 24.74 -18.52
C LYS A 248 -11.75 25.37 -18.53
N ALA A 249 -12.54 25.12 -19.57
CA ALA A 249 -13.92 25.57 -19.65
C ALA A 249 -14.80 24.92 -18.56
N SER A 250 -14.66 23.60 -18.34
CA SER A 250 -15.36 22.87 -17.28
C SER A 250 -15.00 23.36 -15.88
N ILE A 251 -13.71 23.61 -15.60
CA ILE A 251 -13.26 24.18 -14.32
C ILE A 251 -13.85 25.59 -14.11
N THR A 252 -13.84 26.42 -15.16
CA THR A 252 -14.42 27.77 -15.10
C THR A 252 -15.93 27.71 -14.83
N TRP A 253 -16.64 26.81 -15.51
CA TRP A 253 -18.06 26.59 -15.31
C TRP A 253 -18.37 26.08 -13.89
N LEU A 254 -17.59 25.11 -13.38
CA LEU A 254 -17.78 24.55 -12.04
C LEU A 254 -17.57 25.63 -10.97
N LYS A 255 -16.58 26.51 -11.15
CA LYS A 255 -16.37 27.66 -10.27
C LYS A 255 -17.60 28.58 -10.24
N ALA A 256 -18.17 28.89 -11.41
CA ALA A 256 -19.40 29.70 -11.47
C ALA A 256 -20.61 28.98 -10.83
N GLN A 257 -20.75 27.66 -11.01
CA GLN A 257 -21.81 26.89 -10.35
C GLN A 257 -21.63 26.83 -8.84
N ARG A 258 -20.39 26.73 -8.36
CA ARG A 258 -20.09 26.76 -6.93
C ARG A 258 -20.59 28.05 -6.30
N GLU A 259 -20.25 29.20 -6.88
CA GLU A 259 -20.69 30.51 -6.40
C GLU A 259 -22.22 30.64 -6.44
N LYS A 260 -22.85 30.21 -7.54
CA LYS A 260 -24.31 30.23 -7.70
C LYS A 260 -25.04 29.35 -6.69
N ASN A 261 -24.53 28.15 -6.43
CA ASN A 261 -25.21 27.14 -5.61
C ASN A 261 -24.73 27.13 -4.16
N GLY A 262 -23.75 27.96 -3.78
CA GLY A 262 -23.16 27.94 -2.43
C GLY A 262 -22.51 26.59 -2.10
N TRP A 263 -21.79 26.00 -3.05
CA TRP A 263 -21.03 24.78 -2.83
C TRP A 263 -19.64 25.09 -2.24
N PRO A 264 -18.98 24.12 -1.57
CA PRO A 264 -17.63 24.29 -1.06
C PRO A 264 -16.63 24.44 -2.19
N GLU A 265 -15.37 24.71 -1.84
CA GLU A 265 -14.28 24.47 -2.79
C GLU A 265 -14.24 22.98 -3.17
N PHE A 266 -13.93 22.72 -4.45
CA PHE A 266 -13.60 21.38 -4.92
C PHE A 266 -12.16 21.35 -5.44
N ALA A 267 -11.36 20.42 -4.95
CA ALA A 267 -10.06 20.10 -5.52
C ALA A 267 -10.18 18.89 -6.45
N GLY A 268 -9.40 18.93 -7.52
CA GLY A 268 -9.23 17.82 -8.44
C GLY A 268 -8.22 16.80 -7.93
N PHE A 269 -8.26 15.62 -8.53
CA PHE A 269 -7.41 14.50 -8.19
C PHE A 269 -6.45 14.20 -9.34
N ALA A 270 -5.15 14.39 -9.11
CA ALA A 270 -4.12 14.24 -10.13
C ALA A 270 -3.63 12.80 -10.27
N SER A 271 -3.44 12.08 -9.16
CA SER A 271 -2.90 10.72 -9.16
C SER A 271 -3.24 10.00 -7.85
N ASP A 272 -3.53 8.69 -7.97
CA ASP A 272 -3.83 7.77 -6.87
C ASP A 272 -2.58 6.97 -6.51
N GLU A 273 -2.06 7.18 -5.30
CA GLU A 273 -0.97 6.40 -4.68
C GLU A 273 0.21 6.02 -5.60
N PRO A 274 0.84 6.97 -6.33
CA PRO A 274 1.89 6.63 -7.26
C PRO A 274 3.16 6.13 -6.55
N HIS A 275 3.87 5.18 -7.19
CA HIS A 275 5.07 4.59 -6.63
C HIS A 275 6.32 5.41 -6.97
N TYR A 276 6.95 6.01 -5.96
CA TYR A 276 8.24 6.65 -6.12
C TYR A 276 9.42 5.68 -5.89
N PRO A 277 10.49 5.75 -6.72
CA PRO A 277 10.67 6.59 -7.91
C PRO A 277 10.23 5.98 -9.25
N LEU A 278 9.55 4.82 -9.25
CA LEU A 278 9.18 4.08 -10.47
C LEU A 278 8.32 4.92 -11.43
N GLU A 279 7.33 5.62 -10.90
CA GLU A 279 6.36 6.39 -11.69
C GLU A 279 6.72 7.89 -11.80
N ASP A 280 7.87 8.32 -11.28
CA ASP A 280 8.23 9.75 -11.14
C ASP A 280 8.10 10.54 -12.45
N ALA A 281 8.66 10.02 -13.55
CA ALA A 281 8.58 10.68 -14.85
C ALA A 281 7.14 10.73 -15.40
N GLY A 282 6.33 9.70 -15.14
CA GLY A 282 4.91 9.66 -15.50
C GLY A 282 4.12 10.71 -14.75
N ILE A 283 4.28 10.76 -13.42
CA ILE A 283 3.57 11.71 -12.55
C ILE A 283 3.95 13.15 -12.85
N LYS A 284 5.24 13.46 -13.04
CA LYS A 284 5.67 14.82 -13.43
C LYS A 284 5.09 15.25 -14.76
N ARG A 285 5.06 14.36 -15.77
CA ARG A 285 4.43 14.65 -17.07
C ARG A 285 2.92 14.87 -16.94
N ALA A 286 2.24 14.03 -16.16
CA ALA A 286 0.80 14.14 -15.94
C ALA A 286 0.42 15.41 -15.15
N CYS A 287 1.26 15.84 -14.20
CA CYS A 287 1.00 17.01 -13.36
C CYS A 287 1.40 18.34 -14.02
N ALA A 288 2.41 18.36 -14.90
CA ALA A 288 2.88 19.57 -15.56
C ALA A 288 1.77 20.42 -16.22
N PRO A 289 0.85 19.86 -17.03
CA PRO A 289 -0.20 20.67 -17.66
C PRO A 289 -1.32 21.09 -16.70
N LEU A 290 -1.38 20.53 -15.48
CA LEU A 290 -2.31 20.96 -14.43
C LEU A 290 -1.89 22.30 -13.81
N GLN A 291 -0.63 22.69 -13.99
CA GLN A 291 -0.11 23.96 -13.50
C GLN A 291 -0.87 25.12 -14.16
N GLY A 292 -1.43 26.00 -13.31
CA GLY A 292 -2.18 27.18 -13.76
C GLY A 292 -3.68 26.96 -13.98
N LEU A 293 -4.21 25.76 -13.72
CA LEU A 293 -5.66 25.56 -13.63
C LEU A 293 -6.24 26.37 -12.46
N ALA A 294 -7.44 26.93 -12.64
CA ALA A 294 -8.16 27.65 -11.58
C ALA A 294 -8.77 26.74 -10.50
N MET A 295 -8.28 25.49 -10.41
CA MET A 295 -8.63 24.45 -9.45
C MET A 295 -7.35 23.93 -8.79
N ARG A 296 -7.40 23.60 -7.50
CA ARG A 296 -6.29 22.95 -6.79
C ARG A 296 -6.27 21.46 -7.08
N MET A 297 -5.07 20.90 -7.15
CA MET A 297 -4.87 19.49 -7.48
C MET A 297 -4.22 18.73 -6.32
N SER A 298 -4.75 17.53 -6.06
CA SER A 298 -4.25 16.60 -5.04
C SER A 298 -3.52 15.42 -5.65
N ILE A 299 -2.45 14.97 -4.98
CA ILE A 299 -1.84 13.65 -5.19
C ILE A 299 -2.00 12.89 -3.88
N ASP A 300 -2.52 11.66 -3.96
CA ASP A 300 -2.64 10.77 -2.81
C ASP A 300 -1.37 9.93 -2.68
N GLN A 301 -0.87 9.76 -1.46
CA GLN A 301 0.43 9.16 -1.18
C GLN A 301 0.30 8.16 -0.03
N SER A 302 0.58 6.89 -0.29
CA SER A 302 0.39 5.80 0.69
C SER A 302 1.63 5.44 1.52
N ASN A 303 2.82 5.92 1.14
CA ASN A 303 4.07 5.58 1.80
C ASN A 303 5.07 6.76 1.82
N ILE A 304 6.05 6.69 2.71
CA ILE A 304 6.96 7.84 2.92
C ILE A 304 7.89 8.09 1.73
N ALA A 305 8.19 7.08 0.90
CA ALA A 305 9.01 7.26 -0.29
C ALA A 305 8.29 8.14 -1.33
N ALA A 306 6.98 7.95 -1.50
CA ALA A 306 6.13 8.81 -2.32
C ALA A 306 6.04 10.23 -1.75
N VAL A 307 5.83 10.36 -0.43
CA VAL A 307 5.83 11.67 0.24
C VAL A 307 7.14 12.42 -0.01
N TYR A 308 8.29 11.74 0.11
CA TYR A 308 9.58 12.32 -0.24
C TYR A 308 9.64 12.72 -1.71
N GLY A 309 9.48 11.76 -2.63
CA GLY A 309 9.72 11.98 -4.05
C GLY A 309 8.81 13.01 -4.72
N TYR A 310 7.59 13.17 -4.22
CA TYR A 310 6.60 14.09 -4.77
C TYR A 310 6.45 15.39 -3.95
N SER A 311 7.24 15.58 -2.89
CA SER A 311 7.39 16.86 -2.20
C SER A 311 8.44 17.74 -2.87
N VAL A 312 8.20 18.06 -4.14
CA VAL A 312 9.10 18.86 -4.96
C VAL A 312 8.39 20.14 -5.44
N PRO A 313 9.14 21.23 -5.73
CA PRO A 313 8.54 22.49 -6.15
C PRO A 313 7.64 22.31 -7.37
N ASN A 314 6.54 23.05 -7.40
CA ASN A 314 5.65 23.16 -8.56
C ASN A 314 5.04 21.81 -9.03
N LEU A 315 4.88 20.79 -8.16
CA LEU A 315 4.23 19.53 -8.56
C LEU A 315 2.70 19.56 -8.39
N CYS A 316 2.21 19.70 -7.14
CA CYS A 316 0.79 19.74 -6.81
C CYS A 316 0.51 20.73 -5.67
N ASP A 317 -0.75 21.18 -5.55
CA ASP A 317 -1.17 22.12 -4.49
C ASP A 317 -1.48 21.40 -3.16
N ILE A 318 -1.89 20.14 -3.25
CA ILE A 318 -2.37 19.34 -2.13
C ILE A 318 -1.67 17.97 -2.14
N GLN A 319 -1.21 17.55 -0.97
CA GLN A 319 -0.76 16.18 -0.72
C GLN A 319 -1.71 15.53 0.28
N SER A 320 -2.34 14.43 -0.12
CA SER A 320 -3.14 13.59 0.78
C SER A 320 -2.28 12.42 1.24
N ILE A 321 -1.90 12.40 2.51
CA ILE A 321 -0.91 11.47 3.05
C ILE A 321 -1.60 10.37 3.86
N GLY A 322 -1.34 9.13 3.48
CA GLY A 322 -1.96 7.92 4.03
C GLY A 322 -1.53 7.63 5.47
N ASP A 323 -2.47 7.14 6.27
CA ASP A 323 -2.28 6.56 7.61
C ASP A 323 -1.56 7.47 8.63
N GLY A 324 -1.54 8.78 8.37
CA GLY A 324 -0.90 9.77 9.21
C GLY A 324 0.62 9.66 9.24
N ILE A 325 1.28 9.19 8.16
CA ILE A 325 2.75 9.16 8.00
C ILE A 325 3.37 10.56 7.81
N ILE A 326 2.93 11.52 8.61
CA ILE A 326 3.26 12.94 8.51
C ILE A 326 4.19 13.30 9.67
N THR A 327 5.37 13.81 9.35
CA THR A 327 6.37 14.21 10.34
C THR A 327 6.52 15.73 10.42
N GLU A 328 7.32 16.22 11.38
CA GLU A 328 7.61 17.65 11.47
C GLU A 328 8.38 18.15 10.25
N GLU A 329 9.29 17.34 9.69
CA GLU A 329 10.02 17.69 8.48
C GLU A 329 9.08 17.75 7.25
N VAL A 330 8.15 16.81 7.12
CA VAL A 330 7.11 16.83 6.06
C VAL A 330 6.27 18.11 6.16
N MET A 331 5.79 18.45 7.36
CA MET A 331 5.03 19.68 7.58
C MET A 331 5.87 20.94 7.28
N ALA A 332 7.15 20.93 7.65
CA ALA A 332 8.05 22.06 7.38
C ALA A 332 8.26 22.28 5.88
N GLU A 333 8.48 21.21 5.11
CA GLU A 333 8.65 21.27 3.66
C GLU A 333 7.37 21.68 2.95
N ALA A 334 6.21 21.15 3.35
CA ALA A 334 4.93 21.54 2.78
C ALA A 334 4.60 23.02 3.05
N ASN A 335 4.73 23.48 4.30
CA ASN A 335 4.53 24.89 4.65
C ASN A 335 5.49 25.82 3.88
N ARG A 336 6.74 25.40 3.70
CA ARG A 336 7.74 26.14 2.92
C ARG A 336 7.28 26.33 1.47
N MET A 337 6.80 25.26 0.85
CA MET A 337 6.38 25.24 -0.56
C MET A 337 4.93 25.68 -0.79
N ASN A 338 4.19 26.07 0.25
CA ASN A 338 2.75 26.33 0.19
C ASN A 338 1.93 25.11 -0.31
N ILE A 339 2.34 23.91 0.07
CA ILE A 339 1.59 22.68 -0.19
C ILE A 339 0.66 22.44 1.00
N GLU A 340 -0.61 22.21 0.72
CA GLU A 340 -1.59 21.85 1.75
C GLU A 340 -1.55 20.33 2.02
N ILE A 341 -1.46 19.94 3.30
CA ILE A 341 -1.50 18.53 3.70
C ILE A 341 -2.91 18.17 4.17
N LEU A 342 -3.44 17.12 3.55
CA LEU A 342 -4.57 16.34 4.03
C LEU A 342 -4.04 14.98 4.50
N THR A 343 -4.79 14.29 5.35
CA THR A 343 -4.50 12.88 5.65
C THR A 343 -5.69 12.02 5.30
N TYR A 344 -5.45 10.79 4.88
CA TYR A 344 -6.50 9.79 4.69
C TYR A 344 -6.08 8.47 5.32
N SER A 345 -7.03 7.57 5.58
CA SER A 345 -6.67 6.20 5.97
C SER A 345 -7.65 5.16 5.42
N TYR A 346 -7.10 4.01 5.04
CA TYR A 346 -7.82 2.79 4.73
C TYR A 346 -7.53 1.65 5.73
N THR A 347 -6.50 1.80 6.57
CA THR A 347 -6.05 0.77 7.53
C THR A 347 -6.55 1.02 8.96
N MET A 348 -6.77 2.27 9.35
CA MET A 348 -7.22 2.69 10.69
C MET A 348 -8.39 1.87 11.24
N TRP A 349 -9.34 1.53 10.36
CA TRP A 349 -10.49 0.71 10.70
C TRP A 349 -10.17 -0.79 10.74
N ARG A 350 -9.36 -1.28 9.79
CA ARG A 350 -9.08 -2.73 9.60
C ARG A 350 -8.22 -3.29 10.73
N GLU A 351 -7.28 -2.50 11.24
CA GLU A 351 -6.34 -2.96 12.24
C GLU A 351 -6.95 -2.93 13.65
N GLY A 352 -7.54 -4.06 14.04
CA GLY A 352 -7.96 -4.32 15.41
C GLY A 352 -9.27 -3.65 15.85
N PHE A 353 -9.99 -2.98 14.93
CA PHE A 353 -11.28 -2.32 15.20
C PHE A 353 -11.24 -1.40 16.43
N ASN A 354 -10.10 -0.75 16.67
CA ASN A 354 -9.87 0.01 17.89
C ASN A 354 -10.51 1.40 17.80
N PRO A 355 -11.56 1.71 18.60
CA PRO A 355 -12.23 3.00 18.54
C PRO A 355 -11.31 4.17 18.94
N LEU A 356 -10.33 3.94 19.83
CA LEU A 356 -9.39 4.99 20.25
C LEU A 356 -8.51 5.48 19.12
N ARG A 357 -8.12 4.59 18.20
CA ARG A 357 -7.35 4.97 17.01
C ARG A 357 -8.16 5.95 16.14
N GLN A 358 -9.45 5.69 15.97
CA GLN A 358 -10.37 6.56 15.22
C GLN A 358 -10.54 7.94 15.89
N ARG A 359 -10.75 7.97 17.22
CA ARG A 359 -10.84 9.23 18.00
C ARG A 359 -9.56 10.05 17.87
N TYR A 360 -8.41 9.41 18.07
CA TYR A 360 -7.11 10.08 17.96
C TYR A 360 -6.84 10.63 16.56
N PHE A 361 -7.04 9.79 15.54
CA PHE A 361 -6.76 10.13 14.16
C PHE A 361 -7.59 11.31 13.68
N ALA A 362 -8.91 11.28 13.92
CA ALA A 362 -9.77 12.39 13.52
C ALA A 362 -9.51 13.65 14.35
N GLY A 363 -9.41 13.52 15.68
CA GLY A 363 -9.32 14.67 16.56
C GLY A 363 -7.90 15.20 16.75
N LEU A 364 -7.20 14.56 17.68
CA LEU A 364 -5.93 15.06 18.22
C LEU A 364 -4.80 15.08 17.18
N HIS A 365 -4.74 14.11 16.27
CA HIS A 365 -3.73 14.10 15.20
C HIS A 365 -3.95 15.25 14.20
N THR A 366 -5.18 15.41 13.70
CA THR A 366 -5.57 16.52 12.82
C THR A 366 -5.28 17.88 13.46
N TRP A 367 -5.61 18.05 14.75
CA TRP A 367 -5.34 19.29 15.47
C TRP A 367 -3.84 19.53 15.72
N ALA A 368 -3.09 18.52 16.15
CA ALA A 368 -1.69 18.68 16.54
C ALA A 368 -0.77 19.02 15.34
N LEU A 369 -1.11 18.49 14.16
CA LEU A 369 -0.39 18.79 12.92
C LEU A 369 -0.99 19.96 12.13
N GLU A 370 -2.07 20.56 12.62
CA GLU A 370 -2.77 21.68 11.95
C GLU A 370 -3.23 21.31 10.52
N LEU A 371 -3.65 20.06 10.32
CA LEU A 371 -4.05 19.55 9.02
C LEU A 371 -5.32 20.24 8.50
N ARG A 372 -5.40 20.38 7.18
CA ARG A 372 -6.54 21.03 6.51
C ARG A 372 -7.66 20.06 6.18
N GLY A 373 -7.42 18.76 6.31
CA GLY A 373 -8.47 17.75 6.23
C GLY A 373 -8.02 16.36 6.64
N ASN A 374 -9.01 15.53 6.95
CA ASN A 374 -8.90 14.15 7.39
C ASN A 374 -9.99 13.31 6.71
N TRP A 375 -9.56 12.31 5.94
CA TRP A 375 -10.40 11.48 5.09
C TRP A 375 -10.40 10.02 5.52
N MET A 376 -11.47 9.32 5.15
CA MET A 376 -11.55 7.87 5.26
C MET A 376 -11.97 7.25 3.93
N TRP A 377 -11.28 6.17 3.55
CA TRP A 377 -11.39 5.48 2.24
C TRP A 377 -12.81 5.03 1.85
N ALA A 378 -13.70 4.76 2.81
CA ALA A 378 -15.09 4.49 2.47
C ALA A 378 -16.01 4.67 3.67
N TYR A 379 -17.18 5.28 3.44
CA TYR A 379 -18.33 5.18 4.35
C TYR A 379 -18.81 3.74 4.47
N HIS A 380 -18.97 3.06 3.33
CA HIS A 380 -19.35 1.66 3.24
C HIS A 380 -18.65 0.98 2.06
N HIS A 381 -18.08 -0.19 2.32
CA HIS A 381 -17.46 -1.11 1.36
C HIS A 381 -17.41 -2.49 2.00
N ILE A 382 -17.44 -3.56 1.19
CA ILE A 382 -17.46 -4.96 1.67
C ILE A 382 -16.31 -5.29 2.64
N GLN A 383 -15.18 -4.59 2.52
CA GLN A 383 -13.99 -4.76 3.37
C GLN A 383 -13.68 -3.55 4.27
N HIS A 384 -14.49 -2.49 4.26
CA HIS A 384 -14.24 -1.27 5.05
C HIS A 384 -15.53 -0.51 5.29
N ARG A 385 -15.95 -0.32 6.54
CA ARG A 385 -17.26 0.29 6.83
C ARG A 385 -17.26 1.11 8.11
N HIS A 386 -17.87 2.29 8.04
CA HIS A 386 -18.18 3.11 9.22
C HIS A 386 -19.63 2.97 9.65
N ALA A 387 -20.50 2.64 8.68
CA ALA A 387 -21.87 2.23 8.92
C ALA A 387 -22.21 0.94 8.18
N TRP A 388 -23.19 0.20 8.73
CA TRP A 388 -23.75 -1.01 8.17
C TRP A 388 -25.26 -0.86 7.96
N PHE A 389 -25.88 -1.81 7.24
CA PHE A 389 -27.31 -1.80 6.94
C PHE A 389 -27.90 -3.16 7.27
N ALA A 390 -28.95 -3.20 8.09
CA ALA A 390 -29.67 -4.46 8.36
C ALA A 390 -30.35 -4.98 7.07
N PRO A 391 -30.49 -6.32 6.87
CA PRO A 391 -30.96 -6.93 5.61
C PRO A 391 -32.27 -6.36 5.02
N ARG A 392 -33.12 -5.81 5.89
CA ARG A 392 -34.44 -5.27 5.55
C ARG A 392 -34.57 -3.76 5.85
N SER A 393 -33.45 -3.07 6.05
CA SER A 393 -33.42 -1.62 6.33
C SER A 393 -32.52 -0.89 5.35
N HIS A 394 -32.89 0.35 5.01
CA HIS A 394 -32.07 1.29 4.25
C HIS A 394 -31.39 2.32 5.18
N GLU A 395 -31.66 2.22 6.47
CA GLU A 395 -31.11 3.13 7.47
C GLU A 395 -29.66 2.77 7.76
N PRO A 396 -28.73 3.75 7.70
CA PRO A 396 -27.37 3.53 8.13
C PRO A 396 -27.31 3.34 9.64
N MET A 397 -26.58 2.31 10.08
CA MET A 397 -26.33 2.00 11.48
C MET A 397 -24.82 2.16 11.78
N PRO A 398 -24.42 2.93 12.79
CA PRO A 398 -23.01 3.22 13.03
C PRO A 398 -22.26 2.01 13.60
N LEU A 399 -20.94 2.08 13.54
CA LEU A 399 -20.05 1.24 14.33
C LEU A 399 -19.47 2.02 15.51
N THR A 400 -18.99 1.30 16.53
CA THR A 400 -18.33 1.94 17.69
C THR A 400 -17.13 2.79 17.29
N GLY A 401 -16.39 2.39 16.26
CA GLY A 401 -15.29 3.19 15.69
C GLY A 401 -15.74 4.49 15.02
N TRP A 402 -16.96 4.52 14.46
CA TRP A 402 -17.52 5.72 13.83
C TRP A 402 -18.01 6.73 14.88
N GLU A 403 -18.68 6.25 15.94
CA GLU A 403 -19.02 7.07 17.12
C GLU A 403 -17.75 7.64 17.79
N ALA A 404 -16.70 6.83 17.93
CA ALA A 404 -15.42 7.30 18.47
C ALA A 404 -14.74 8.35 17.57
N ARG A 405 -14.88 8.22 16.25
CA ARG A 405 -14.42 9.25 15.31
C ARG A 405 -15.18 10.56 15.52
N ARG A 406 -16.51 10.51 15.72
CA ARG A 406 -17.32 11.70 16.06
C ARG A 406 -16.76 12.39 17.30
N GLU A 407 -16.54 11.64 18.39
CA GLU A 407 -15.92 12.17 19.61
C GLU A 407 -14.55 12.82 19.34
N GLY A 408 -13.77 12.27 18.39
CA GLY A 408 -12.50 12.87 17.95
C GLY A 408 -12.69 14.19 17.22
N VAL A 409 -13.64 14.26 16.28
CA VAL A 409 -14.01 15.51 15.62
C VAL A 409 -14.45 16.55 16.65
N ASP A 410 -15.18 16.15 17.69
CA ASP A 410 -15.57 17.03 18.79
C ASP A 410 -14.37 17.49 19.62
N ASP A 411 -13.42 16.61 19.96
CA ASP A 411 -12.15 17.00 20.60
C ASP A 411 -11.43 18.11 19.80
N PHE A 412 -11.40 17.96 18.47
CA PHE A 412 -10.85 18.98 17.57
C PHE A 412 -11.64 20.30 17.65
N ARG A 413 -12.98 20.25 17.63
CA ARG A 413 -13.86 21.44 17.70
C ARG A 413 -13.66 22.22 19.00
N TYR A 414 -13.52 21.54 20.14
CA TYR A 414 -13.22 22.19 21.43
C TYR A 414 -11.86 22.90 21.40
N LEU A 415 -10.82 22.25 20.88
CA LEU A 415 -9.47 22.82 20.81
C LEU A 415 -9.42 23.99 19.82
N GLN A 416 -10.07 23.87 18.66
CA GLN A 416 -10.23 24.95 17.69
C GLN A 416 -10.93 26.17 18.32
N MET A 417 -12.08 25.96 18.96
CA MET A 417 -12.85 27.05 19.56
C MET A 417 -12.06 27.77 20.65
N LEU A 418 -11.25 27.03 21.40
CA LEU A 418 -10.34 27.63 22.37
C LEU A 418 -9.29 28.49 21.67
N GLU A 419 -8.65 28.03 20.60
CA GLU A 419 -7.69 28.84 19.84
C GLU A 419 -8.32 30.13 19.30
N ASP A 420 -9.53 30.04 18.74
CA ASP A 420 -10.28 31.19 18.24
C ASP A 420 -10.55 32.18 19.38
N THR A 421 -10.95 31.66 20.55
CA THR A 421 -11.19 32.46 21.76
C THR A 421 -9.92 33.12 22.28
N LEU A 422 -8.78 32.42 22.29
CA LEU A 422 -7.50 32.96 22.75
C LEU A 422 -6.99 34.07 21.83
N ALA A 423 -7.19 33.94 20.52
CA ALA A 423 -6.85 35.00 19.57
C ALA A 423 -7.68 36.28 19.77
N GLY A 424 -8.90 36.17 20.30
CA GLY A 424 -9.73 37.31 20.69
C GLY A 424 -9.38 37.97 22.02
N HIS A 425 -8.64 37.28 22.91
CA HIS A 425 -8.29 37.74 24.26
C HIS A 425 -6.79 37.59 24.60
N PRO A 426 -5.85 38.02 23.73
CA PRO A 426 -4.44 37.64 23.84
C PRO A 426 -3.74 38.15 25.11
N ASP A 427 -4.21 39.26 25.69
CA ASP A 427 -3.53 39.96 26.78
C ASP A 427 -3.95 39.49 28.19
N THR A 428 -4.83 38.49 28.30
CA THR A 428 -5.30 38.01 29.61
C THR A 428 -4.35 36.96 30.21
N PRO A 429 -4.09 36.95 31.53
CA PRO A 429 -3.28 35.90 32.16
C PRO A 429 -3.81 34.49 31.90
N LEU A 430 -5.13 34.34 31.85
CA LEU A 430 -5.79 33.07 31.56
C LEU A 430 -5.56 32.62 30.11
N ALA A 431 -5.56 33.56 29.14
CA ALA A 431 -5.23 33.25 27.76
C ALA A 431 -3.78 32.80 27.62
N ALA A 432 -2.83 33.50 28.26
CA ALA A 432 -1.43 33.09 28.27
C ALA A 432 -1.23 31.67 28.85
N GLU A 433 -1.93 31.34 29.94
CA GLU A 433 -1.92 29.99 30.54
C GLU A 433 -2.46 28.93 29.56
N ALA A 434 -3.62 29.19 28.95
CA ALA A 434 -4.26 28.28 28.02
C ALA A 434 -3.43 28.10 26.74
N SER A 435 -2.86 29.16 26.18
CA SER A 435 -1.93 29.10 25.03
C SER A 435 -0.69 28.27 25.37
N ALA A 436 -0.11 28.45 26.55
CA ALA A 436 1.03 27.64 26.99
C ALA A 436 0.66 26.16 27.17
N TRP A 437 -0.56 25.86 27.63
CA TRP A 437 -1.08 24.50 27.71
C TRP A 437 -1.28 23.88 26.32
N LEU A 438 -1.92 24.58 25.38
CA LEU A 438 -2.11 24.12 24.01
C LEU A 438 -0.77 23.87 23.31
N ALA A 439 0.20 24.78 23.45
CA ALA A 439 1.54 24.59 22.86
C ALA A 439 2.22 23.31 23.39
N LYS A 440 2.20 23.10 24.72
CA LYS A 440 2.73 21.86 25.33
C LYS A 440 2.00 20.61 24.86
N LEU A 441 0.67 20.68 24.75
CA LEU A 441 -0.14 19.58 24.25
C LEU A 441 0.21 19.25 22.80
N ARG A 442 0.31 20.26 21.93
CA ARG A 442 0.71 20.09 20.52
C ARG A 442 2.08 19.44 20.40
N THR A 443 3.10 19.96 21.10
CA THR A 443 4.45 19.37 21.10
C THR A 443 4.44 17.91 21.54
N ARG A 444 3.64 17.55 22.54
CA ARG A 444 3.52 16.17 23.02
C ARG A 444 2.90 15.24 21.97
N LEU A 445 1.91 15.72 21.21
CA LEU A 445 1.08 14.89 20.32
C LEU A 445 1.60 14.79 18.88
N ARG A 446 2.34 15.79 18.41
CA ARG A 446 2.91 15.82 17.06
C ARG A 446 3.71 14.58 16.63
N PRO A 447 4.62 14.01 17.44
CA PRO A 447 5.45 12.89 16.99
C PRO A 447 4.72 11.53 16.95
N ILE A 448 3.43 11.50 17.28
CA ILE A 448 2.70 10.26 17.53
C ILE A 448 1.99 9.81 16.26
N MET A 449 2.39 8.62 15.79
CA MET A 449 1.79 7.95 14.64
C MET A 449 0.43 7.35 15.02
N PRO A 450 -0.67 7.68 14.32
CA PRO A 450 -2.02 7.25 14.69
C PRO A 450 -2.18 5.72 14.80
N LEU A 451 -1.52 4.94 13.94
CA LEU A 451 -1.57 3.47 13.99
C LEU A 451 -0.92 2.86 15.25
N THR A 452 -0.06 3.60 15.94
CA THR A 452 0.57 3.14 17.19
C THR A 452 -0.33 3.35 18.41
N VAL A 453 -1.45 4.06 18.27
CA VAL A 453 -2.35 4.39 19.38
C VAL A 453 -3.05 3.14 19.89
N THR A 454 -2.99 2.96 21.21
CA THR A 454 -3.64 1.92 21.99
C THR A 454 -4.10 2.49 23.34
N ASP A 455 -4.93 1.77 24.10
CA ASP A 455 -5.33 2.25 25.42
C ASP A 455 -4.11 2.36 26.34
N GLY A 456 -3.87 3.55 26.89
CA GLY A 456 -2.73 3.87 27.73
C GLY A 456 -1.48 4.36 26.99
N ALA A 457 -1.45 4.32 25.66
CA ALA A 457 -0.32 4.78 24.86
C ALA A 457 -0.78 5.46 23.55
N PRO A 458 -0.53 6.77 23.36
CA PRO A 458 0.18 7.70 24.25
C PRO A 458 -0.69 8.28 25.39
N LEU A 459 -1.98 7.96 25.37
CA LEU A 459 -3.02 8.51 26.22
C LEU A 459 -3.92 7.36 26.66
N ALA A 460 -4.23 7.31 27.96
CA ALA A 460 -5.38 6.54 28.45
C ALA A 460 -6.68 7.19 27.97
N LEU A 461 -7.76 6.42 27.88
CA LEU A 461 -9.09 6.92 27.49
C LEU A 461 -9.49 8.19 28.25
N GLU A 462 -9.31 8.21 29.57
CA GLU A 462 -9.69 9.32 30.46
C GLU A 462 -8.92 10.61 30.15
N ALA A 463 -7.73 10.49 29.52
CA ALA A 463 -6.93 11.63 29.17
C ALA A 463 -7.52 12.42 27.99
N TYR A 464 -8.27 11.78 27.08
CA TYR A 464 -8.98 12.48 26.01
C TYR A 464 -10.08 13.37 26.59
N ASP A 465 -10.88 12.82 27.51
CA ASP A 465 -11.94 13.55 28.19
C ASP A 465 -11.36 14.65 29.09
N ALA A 466 -10.21 14.41 29.73
CA ALA A 466 -9.51 15.45 30.48
C ALA A 466 -9.03 16.60 29.59
N ILE A 467 -8.56 16.33 28.36
CA ILE A 467 -8.19 17.36 27.38
C ILE A 467 -9.43 18.18 26.99
N ARG A 468 -10.52 17.51 26.59
CA ARG A 468 -11.79 18.15 26.22
C ARG A 468 -12.35 19.00 27.35
N ASN A 469 -12.43 18.44 28.56
CA ASN A 469 -12.94 19.14 29.74
C ASN A 469 -12.06 20.32 30.15
N ARG A 470 -10.74 20.22 29.99
CA ARG A 470 -9.84 21.34 30.25
C ARG A 470 -10.03 22.47 29.23
N ALA A 471 -10.19 22.15 27.94
CA ALA A 471 -10.51 23.14 26.92
C ALA A 471 -11.85 23.84 27.24
N ALA A 472 -12.89 23.05 27.54
CA ALA A 472 -14.20 23.56 27.96
C ALA A 472 -14.13 24.42 29.23
N GLY A 473 -13.26 24.07 30.19
CA GLY A 473 -13.04 24.84 31.40
C GLY A 473 -12.44 26.22 31.16
N TYR A 474 -11.58 26.37 30.15
CA TYR A 474 -11.12 27.69 29.71
C TYR A 474 -12.24 28.45 28.97
N LEU A 475 -12.98 27.79 28.08
CA LEU A 475 -14.11 28.38 27.33
C LEU A 475 -15.28 28.84 28.24
N GLY A 476 -15.48 28.22 29.41
CA GLY A 476 -16.47 28.68 30.37
C GLY A 476 -16.04 29.94 31.15
N LYS A 477 -14.74 30.25 31.16
CA LYS A 477 -14.16 31.41 31.87
C LYS A 477 -13.82 32.56 30.92
N LEU A 478 -13.45 32.24 29.69
CA LEU A 478 -13.21 33.18 28.61
C LEU A 478 -14.49 33.32 27.79
N THR A 479 -14.99 34.53 27.56
CA THR A 479 -16.13 34.71 26.66
C THR A 479 -15.76 34.21 25.25
N PRO A 480 -16.46 33.21 24.66
CA PRO A 480 -16.14 32.70 23.34
C PRO A 480 -16.06 33.79 22.28
N ALA A 481 -15.00 33.77 21.47
CA ALA A 481 -14.82 34.73 20.38
C ALA A 481 -15.39 34.21 19.05
N ALA A 482 -15.53 35.11 18.08
CA ALA A 482 -15.86 34.70 16.72
C ALA A 482 -14.74 33.82 16.12
N PRO A 483 -15.07 32.87 15.22
CA PRO A 483 -14.08 32.05 14.55
C PRO A 483 -13.01 32.89 13.86
N LEU A 484 -11.76 32.39 13.86
CA LEU A 484 -10.68 33.03 13.13
C LEU A 484 -11.02 33.14 11.64
N LYS A 485 -10.64 34.27 11.04
CA LYS A 485 -10.70 34.39 9.58
C LYS A 485 -9.80 33.30 8.98
N PRO A 486 -10.28 32.58 7.96
CA PRO A 486 -9.46 31.59 7.27
C PRO A 486 -8.25 32.25 6.65
N GLN A 487 -7.13 31.52 6.67
CA GLN A 487 -5.95 31.95 5.94
C GLN A 487 -6.23 31.91 4.43
N PRO A 488 -5.65 32.84 3.65
CA PRO A 488 -5.70 32.77 2.21
C PRO A 488 -5.09 31.45 1.72
N ILE A 489 -5.74 30.85 0.71
CA ILE A 489 -5.20 29.66 0.04
C ILE A 489 -4.14 30.15 -0.96
N PHE A 490 -2.91 29.67 -0.78
CA PHE A 490 -1.80 29.95 -1.70
C PHE A 490 -1.58 28.77 -2.65
N ARG A 491 -1.09 29.06 -3.85
CA ARG A 491 -0.60 28.04 -4.78
C ARG A 491 0.81 27.58 -4.40
N VAL A 492 1.13 26.37 -4.81
CA VAL A 492 2.47 25.79 -4.65
C VAL A 492 3.54 26.71 -5.24
N LYS A 493 4.65 26.88 -4.52
CA LYS A 493 5.79 27.71 -4.95
C LYS A 493 6.66 26.97 -5.96
N ASP A 494 7.13 27.70 -6.95
CA ASP A 494 8.25 27.30 -7.78
C ASP A 494 9.55 27.88 -7.23
N GLU A 495 10.17 27.16 -6.27
CA GLU A 495 11.42 27.59 -5.64
C GLU A 495 12.64 27.51 -6.56
N ALA A 496 12.61 26.68 -7.60
CA ALA A 496 13.74 26.55 -8.53
C ALA A 496 13.84 27.75 -9.49
N ALA A 497 12.72 28.45 -9.73
CA ALA A 497 12.61 29.53 -10.73
C ALA A 497 13.79 30.53 -10.74
N PRO A 498 14.32 31.04 -9.60
CA PRO A 498 15.41 32.02 -9.63
C PRO A 498 16.76 31.47 -10.11
N PHE A 499 16.95 30.15 -10.16
CA PHE A 499 18.19 29.49 -10.58
C PHE A 499 18.02 28.51 -11.73
N ARG A 500 16.78 28.21 -12.15
CA ARG A 500 16.50 27.37 -13.32
C ARG A 500 17.23 27.88 -14.56
N GLY A 501 17.94 26.98 -15.23
CA GLY A 501 18.72 27.29 -16.44
C GLY A 501 20.05 28.00 -16.20
N LYS A 502 20.45 28.29 -14.96
CA LYS A 502 21.81 28.78 -14.65
C LYS A 502 22.85 27.66 -14.74
N SER A 503 24.12 28.04 -14.90
CA SER A 503 25.23 27.08 -14.90
C SER A 503 25.41 26.41 -13.53
N VAL A 504 26.00 25.21 -13.54
CA VAL A 504 26.34 24.47 -12.31
C VAL A 504 27.20 25.32 -11.36
N ASP A 505 28.18 26.06 -11.88
CA ASP A 505 29.03 26.96 -11.07
C ASP A 505 28.23 28.08 -10.39
N ALA A 506 27.25 28.66 -11.09
CA ALA A 506 26.38 29.67 -10.51
C ALA A 506 25.50 29.07 -9.40
N CYS A 507 25.00 27.85 -9.57
CA CYS A 507 24.29 27.13 -8.52
C CYS A 507 25.19 26.81 -7.33
N ILE A 508 26.44 26.36 -7.55
CA ILE A 508 27.42 26.14 -6.48
C ILE A 508 27.68 27.44 -5.69
N ALA A 509 27.82 28.58 -6.36
CA ALA A 509 27.93 29.88 -5.70
C ALA A 509 26.65 30.22 -4.92
N GLY A 510 25.47 29.91 -5.48
CA GLY A 510 24.18 30.08 -4.84
C GLY A 510 24.02 29.27 -3.54
N LEU A 511 24.52 28.02 -3.51
CA LEU A 511 24.55 27.18 -2.31
C LEU A 511 25.37 27.78 -1.16
N ARG A 512 26.29 28.72 -1.44
CA ARG A 512 27.11 29.42 -0.44
C ARG A 512 26.52 30.78 -0.03
N SER A 513 25.34 31.14 -0.54
CA SER A 513 24.70 32.41 -0.21
C SER A 513 24.28 32.48 1.26
N ASN A 514 24.37 33.68 1.85
CA ASN A 514 23.80 33.96 3.17
C ASN A 514 22.27 33.94 3.15
N ASP A 515 21.65 34.14 1.99
CA ASP A 515 20.20 34.06 1.81
C ASP A 515 19.74 32.61 1.63
N ILE A 516 18.85 32.16 2.52
CA ILE A 516 18.29 30.80 2.54
C ILE A 516 17.52 30.53 1.24
N ALA A 517 16.74 31.49 0.74
CA ALA A 517 15.95 31.31 -0.47
C ALA A 517 16.85 31.06 -1.68
N THR A 518 17.96 31.80 -1.79
CA THR A 518 19.01 31.61 -2.81
C THR A 518 19.64 30.21 -2.72
N ARG A 519 20.01 29.74 -1.52
CA ARG A 519 20.60 28.39 -1.35
C ARG A 519 19.64 27.30 -1.82
N ARG A 520 18.37 27.37 -1.42
CA ARG A 520 17.36 26.39 -1.82
C ARG A 520 17.08 26.42 -3.32
N ALA A 521 16.93 27.61 -3.90
CA ALA A 521 16.71 27.77 -5.33
C ALA A 521 17.85 27.14 -6.14
N ALA A 522 19.10 27.33 -5.70
CA ALA A 522 20.26 26.69 -6.32
C ALA A 522 20.22 25.16 -6.19
N ALA A 523 19.87 24.61 -5.02
CA ALA A 523 19.74 23.17 -4.84
C ALA A 523 18.63 22.56 -5.73
N TRP A 524 17.46 23.19 -5.81
CA TRP A 524 16.37 22.73 -6.68
C TRP A 524 16.71 22.85 -8.18
N ALA A 525 17.45 23.88 -8.58
CA ALA A 525 17.94 23.97 -9.95
C ALA A 525 18.94 22.86 -10.29
N LEU A 526 19.79 22.46 -9.33
CA LEU A 526 20.69 21.31 -9.49
C LEU A 526 19.91 19.99 -9.58
N TYR A 527 18.82 19.85 -8.83
CA TYR A 527 17.89 18.73 -8.96
C TYR A 527 17.30 18.62 -10.37
N GLU A 528 16.83 19.74 -10.94
CA GLU A 528 16.27 19.77 -12.31
C GLU A 528 17.32 19.42 -13.38
N LEU A 529 18.61 19.68 -13.14
CA LEU A 529 19.71 19.31 -14.04
C LEU A 529 20.04 17.80 -14.01
N GLY A 530 19.68 17.08 -12.94
CA GLY A 530 19.96 15.65 -12.77
C GLY A 530 21.46 15.34 -12.85
N ALA A 531 21.83 14.31 -13.63
CA ALA A 531 23.23 13.89 -13.83
C ALA A 531 24.16 15.03 -14.27
N GLY A 532 23.64 16.04 -14.99
CA GLY A 532 24.42 17.22 -15.40
C GLY A 532 24.95 18.06 -14.22
N ALA A 533 24.42 17.86 -13.01
CA ALA A 533 24.85 18.54 -11.78
C ALA A 533 26.02 17.85 -11.04
N ALA A 534 26.63 16.79 -11.59
CA ALA A 534 27.74 16.08 -10.95
C ALA A 534 28.87 16.97 -10.38
N PRO A 535 29.30 18.09 -11.02
CA PRO A 535 30.31 18.97 -10.44
C PRO A 535 29.91 19.63 -9.10
N ALA A 536 28.62 19.63 -8.74
CA ALA A 536 28.10 20.21 -7.50
C ALA A 536 28.04 19.23 -6.32
N VAL A 537 28.40 17.95 -6.48
CA VAL A 537 28.25 16.90 -5.44
C VAL A 537 28.88 17.32 -4.12
N SER A 538 30.13 17.79 -4.12
CA SER A 538 30.79 18.25 -2.89
C SER A 538 30.07 19.45 -2.24
N ALA A 539 29.57 20.39 -3.04
CA ALA A 539 28.83 21.55 -2.52
C ALA A 539 27.48 21.14 -1.91
N LEU A 540 26.77 20.20 -2.54
CA LEU A 540 25.52 19.64 -2.04
C LEU A 540 25.73 18.82 -0.76
N ALA A 541 26.78 18.00 -0.70
CA ALA A 541 27.13 17.22 0.49
C ALA A 541 27.37 18.11 1.72
N ASN A 542 28.04 19.26 1.54
CA ASN A 542 28.33 20.19 2.63
C ASN A 542 27.09 20.85 3.25
N VAL A 543 25.96 20.91 2.52
CA VAL A 543 24.72 21.53 3.01
C VAL A 543 23.72 20.50 3.57
N LEU A 544 24.06 19.21 3.61
CA LEU A 544 23.19 18.18 4.20
C LEU A 544 22.95 18.38 5.71
N ASN A 545 23.84 19.11 6.40
CA ASN A 545 23.64 19.45 7.80
C ASN A 545 22.86 20.76 8.02
N ASP A 546 22.54 21.51 6.95
CA ASP A 546 21.65 22.67 7.01
C ASP A 546 20.20 22.21 6.88
N ALA A 547 19.45 22.19 7.99
CA ALA A 547 18.03 21.81 8.01
C ALA A 547 17.15 22.65 7.06
N LYS A 548 17.61 23.83 6.61
CA LYS A 548 16.85 24.65 5.65
C LYS A 548 17.11 24.29 4.18
N VAL A 549 18.13 23.48 3.89
CA VAL A 549 18.57 23.15 2.51
C VAL A 549 18.76 21.64 2.30
N ARG A 550 18.79 20.84 3.36
CA ARG A 550 19.02 19.39 3.34
C ARG A 550 18.12 18.65 2.36
N MET A 551 16.80 18.86 2.43
CA MET A 551 15.87 18.10 1.58
C MET A 551 16.06 18.41 0.09
N PRO A 552 16.12 19.68 -0.36
CA PRO A 552 16.53 20.01 -1.73
C PRO A 552 17.88 19.41 -2.15
N ALA A 553 18.85 19.36 -1.24
CA ALA A 553 20.17 18.80 -1.51
C ALA A 553 20.16 17.27 -1.66
N LEU A 554 19.38 16.55 -0.84
CA LEU A 554 19.16 15.10 -0.99
C LEU A 554 18.51 14.79 -2.34
N HIS A 555 17.44 15.52 -2.70
CA HIS A 555 16.82 15.37 -4.02
C HIS A 555 17.82 15.59 -5.15
N ALA A 556 18.65 16.64 -5.07
CA ALA A 556 19.66 16.91 -6.09
C ALA A 556 20.71 15.80 -6.19
N LEU A 557 21.22 15.29 -5.06
CA LEU A 557 22.17 14.17 -5.03
C LEU A 557 21.57 12.88 -5.60
N GLU A 558 20.30 12.60 -5.29
CA GLU A 558 19.58 11.46 -5.85
C GLU A 558 19.41 11.58 -7.36
N ALA A 559 19.06 12.78 -7.86
CA ALA A 559 18.89 13.04 -9.29
C ALA A 559 20.22 12.98 -10.08
N ILE A 560 21.36 13.26 -9.43
CA ILE A 560 22.70 13.06 -9.99
C ILE A 560 22.99 11.56 -10.19
N GLY A 561 22.56 10.72 -9.25
CA GLY A 561 22.68 9.26 -9.35
C GLY A 561 24.09 8.75 -9.03
N PRO A 562 24.64 7.77 -9.78
CA PRO A 562 25.93 7.14 -9.48
C PRO A 562 27.11 8.09 -9.27
N ASP A 563 27.11 9.24 -9.96
CA ASP A 563 28.19 10.23 -9.88
C ASP A 563 28.20 11.00 -8.54
N ALA A 564 27.16 10.86 -7.71
CA ALA A 564 27.11 11.45 -6.37
C ALA A 564 27.88 10.65 -5.29
N HIS A 565 28.65 9.63 -5.66
CA HIS A 565 29.34 8.72 -4.74
C HIS A 565 30.30 9.40 -3.75
N GLU A 566 30.89 10.56 -4.08
CA GLU A 566 31.72 11.31 -3.12
C GLU A 566 30.93 11.80 -1.88
N ALA A 567 29.60 11.88 -1.96
CA ALA A 567 28.73 12.31 -0.87
C ALA A 567 28.30 11.17 0.07
N ILE A 568 28.64 9.90 -0.20
CA ILE A 568 28.12 8.73 0.54
C ILE A 568 28.27 8.87 2.05
N LEU A 569 29.42 9.35 2.53
CA LEU A 569 29.65 9.51 3.96
C LEU A 569 28.67 10.51 4.59
N MET A 570 28.45 11.67 3.96
CA MET A 570 27.55 12.70 4.49
C MET A 570 26.08 12.30 4.34
N ILE A 571 25.73 11.55 3.29
CA ILE A 571 24.40 10.97 3.12
C ILE A 571 24.15 9.90 4.18
N GLY A 572 25.12 9.02 4.45
CA GLY A 572 25.04 7.97 5.47
C GLY A 572 24.77 8.53 6.87
N GLN A 573 25.37 9.68 7.22
CA GLN A 573 25.08 10.38 8.49
C GLN A 573 23.61 10.79 8.62
N GLN A 574 22.91 11.07 7.52
CA GLN A 574 21.49 11.43 7.56
C GLN A 574 20.58 10.23 7.90
N LEU A 575 21.08 8.99 7.80
CA LEU A 575 20.35 7.79 8.25
C LEU A 575 20.23 7.72 9.79
N GLU A 576 20.95 8.56 10.54
CA GLU A 576 20.80 8.66 11.99
C GLU A 576 19.80 9.74 12.42
N HIS A 577 19.20 10.46 11.46
CA HIS A 577 18.27 11.54 11.76
C HIS A 577 17.01 11.02 12.47
N PRO A 578 16.47 11.69 13.51
CA PRO A 578 15.29 11.22 14.23
C PRO A 578 14.03 11.13 13.35
N ASP A 579 13.92 12.00 12.35
CA ASP A 579 12.80 12.04 11.41
C ASP A 579 13.00 11.03 10.26
N PHE A 580 12.06 10.10 10.09
CA PHE A 580 12.14 9.04 9.08
C PHE A 580 11.95 9.54 7.65
N TYR A 581 11.40 10.74 7.45
CA TYR A 581 11.36 11.39 6.13
C TYR A 581 12.76 11.72 5.61
N VAL A 582 13.63 12.25 6.49
CA VAL A 582 15.03 12.54 6.17
C VAL A 582 15.80 11.25 5.89
N ARG A 583 15.58 10.22 6.72
CA ARG A 583 16.23 8.91 6.53
C ARG A 583 15.81 8.25 5.21
N MET A 584 14.54 8.38 4.82
CA MET A 584 14.06 7.88 3.52
C MET A 584 14.75 8.60 2.35
N GLY A 585 14.90 9.94 2.41
CA GLY A 585 15.63 10.68 1.38
C GLY A 585 17.09 10.25 1.25
N ALA A 586 17.76 10.05 2.39
CA ALA A 586 19.12 9.52 2.43
C ALA A 586 19.22 8.11 1.84
N LEU A 587 18.28 7.21 2.20
CA LEU A 587 18.20 5.85 1.69
C LEU A 587 18.01 5.83 0.17
N LEU A 588 17.08 6.63 -0.35
CA LEU A 588 16.80 6.72 -1.78
C LEU A 588 18.00 7.27 -2.56
N THR A 589 18.70 8.25 -1.99
CA THR A 589 19.95 8.79 -2.55
C THR A 589 21.04 7.73 -2.62
N LEU A 590 21.25 6.94 -1.56
CA LEU A 590 22.20 5.82 -1.56
C LEU A 590 21.82 4.75 -2.59
N GLY A 591 20.52 4.47 -2.74
CA GLY A 591 20.01 3.58 -3.78
C GLY A 591 20.26 4.12 -5.19
N ALA A 592 20.09 5.42 -5.43
CA ALA A 592 20.40 6.04 -6.73
C ALA A 592 21.92 5.99 -7.05
N ILE A 593 22.78 6.02 -6.03
CA ILE A 593 24.22 5.87 -6.19
C ILE A 593 24.60 4.41 -6.48
N GLY A 594 24.13 3.46 -5.66
CA GLY A 594 24.61 2.08 -5.66
C GLY A 594 23.80 1.09 -6.50
N CYS A 595 22.50 1.30 -6.65
CA CYS A 595 21.62 0.47 -7.47
C CYS A 595 20.55 1.32 -8.18
N PRO A 596 20.95 2.22 -9.09
CA PRO A 596 20.04 3.10 -9.81
C PRO A 596 19.00 2.31 -10.58
N LEU A 597 17.86 2.95 -10.79
CA LEU A 597 16.81 2.44 -11.67
C LEU A 597 17.18 2.67 -13.12
N ASP A 598 16.99 1.64 -13.95
CA ASP A 598 17.02 1.81 -15.39
C ASP A 598 15.77 2.56 -15.84
N LYS A 599 15.96 3.83 -16.19
CA LYS A 599 14.87 4.72 -16.65
C LYS A 599 14.31 4.35 -18.03
N ARG A 600 14.89 3.35 -18.70
CA ARG A 600 14.43 2.84 -20.00
C ARG A 600 13.38 1.74 -19.87
N GLU A 601 13.31 1.10 -18.70
CA GLU A 601 12.36 0.02 -18.43
C GLU A 601 11.05 0.59 -17.84
N PRO A 602 9.87 0.26 -18.39
CA PRO A 602 8.58 0.74 -17.89
C PRO A 602 8.33 0.45 -16.40
N ASP A 603 8.82 -0.69 -15.92
CA ASP A 603 8.63 -1.15 -14.53
C ASP A 603 9.82 -0.83 -13.61
N GLY A 604 10.83 -0.11 -14.12
CA GLY A 604 11.99 0.34 -13.37
C GLY A 604 12.80 -0.78 -12.71
N VAL A 605 13.71 -1.40 -13.47
CA VAL A 605 14.62 -2.42 -12.91
C VAL A 605 15.82 -1.73 -12.24
N ARG A 606 16.08 -2.04 -10.97
CA ARG A 606 17.32 -1.63 -10.32
C ARG A 606 18.46 -2.56 -10.71
N SER A 607 19.61 -1.99 -11.01
CA SER A 607 20.84 -2.76 -11.27
C SER A 607 22.00 -2.19 -10.47
N PRO A 608 22.92 -3.03 -9.96
CA PRO A 608 24.11 -2.54 -9.26
C PRO A 608 24.95 -1.61 -10.15
N SER A 609 25.37 -0.47 -9.60
CA SER A 609 26.30 0.44 -10.26
C SER A 609 27.75 0.06 -9.92
N ALA A 610 28.72 0.75 -10.56
CA ALA A 610 30.13 0.67 -10.18
C ALA A 610 30.40 1.05 -8.70
N ASN A 611 29.48 1.83 -8.09
CA ASN A 611 29.58 2.31 -6.71
C ASN A 611 28.73 1.49 -5.72
N ALA A 612 28.14 0.36 -6.16
CA ALA A 612 27.32 -0.51 -5.31
C ALA A 612 28.01 -0.91 -3.99
N ALA A 613 29.29 -1.28 -4.06
CA ALA A 613 30.05 -1.70 -2.89
C ALA A 613 30.14 -0.62 -1.80
N ALA A 614 30.24 0.65 -2.21
CA ALA A 614 30.43 1.78 -1.31
C ALA A 614 29.17 2.11 -0.48
N VAL A 615 27.99 1.67 -0.90
CA VAL A 615 26.74 1.94 -0.18
C VAL A 615 26.25 0.75 0.67
N ILE A 616 26.92 -0.40 0.65
CA ILE A 616 26.47 -1.59 1.41
C ILE A 616 26.40 -1.30 2.91
N GLU A 617 27.44 -0.70 3.48
CA GLU A 617 27.50 -0.40 4.91
C GLU A 617 26.35 0.53 5.37
N PRO A 618 26.13 1.72 4.76
CA PRO A 618 25.02 2.56 5.17
C PRO A 618 23.64 1.92 4.89
N LEU A 619 23.48 1.14 3.80
CA LEU A 619 22.25 0.39 3.59
C LEU A 619 22.03 -0.71 4.63
N ALA A 620 23.09 -1.35 5.13
CA ALA A 620 23.00 -2.33 6.21
C ALA A 620 22.60 -1.67 7.55
N ILE A 621 22.99 -0.40 7.79
CA ILE A 621 22.49 0.39 8.93
C ILE A 621 20.98 0.61 8.77
N ALA A 622 20.54 1.07 7.60
CA ALA A 622 19.13 1.33 7.31
C ALA A 622 18.24 0.07 7.36
N LEU A 623 18.81 -1.13 7.16
CA LEU A 623 18.11 -2.40 7.36
C LEU A 623 17.58 -2.55 8.81
N GLY A 624 18.27 -1.95 9.78
CA GLY A 624 17.90 -1.98 11.20
C GLY A 624 16.96 -0.86 11.66
N ASP A 625 16.40 -0.08 10.73
CA ASP A 625 15.52 1.05 11.05
C ASP A 625 14.24 0.63 11.77
N ASN A 626 13.74 1.48 12.67
CA ASN A 626 12.47 1.25 13.36
C ASN A 626 11.25 1.50 12.46
N PHE A 627 11.41 2.32 11.42
CA PHE A 627 10.35 2.63 10.47
C PHE A 627 10.38 1.61 9.32
N LYS A 628 9.30 0.84 9.21
CA LYS A 628 9.19 -0.33 8.33
C LYS A 628 9.56 -0.01 6.87
N ASP A 629 9.12 1.12 6.33
CA ASP A 629 9.38 1.46 4.92
C ASP A 629 10.88 1.66 4.65
N VAL A 630 11.63 2.24 5.60
CA VAL A 630 13.09 2.43 5.47
C VAL A 630 13.78 1.08 5.47
N SER A 631 13.47 0.20 6.44
CA SER A 631 14.08 -1.13 6.51
C SER A 631 13.73 -2.02 5.31
N ASP A 632 12.47 -1.96 4.83
CA ASP A 632 12.01 -2.77 3.70
C ASP A 632 12.66 -2.38 2.38
N ARG A 633 12.88 -1.07 2.18
CA ARG A 633 13.55 -0.54 0.99
C ARG A 633 15.06 -0.77 1.06
N ALA A 634 15.68 -0.71 2.24
CA ALA A 634 17.08 -1.10 2.42
C ALA A 634 17.30 -2.59 2.06
N ALA A 635 16.42 -3.48 2.53
CA ALA A 635 16.46 -4.90 2.18
C ALA A 635 16.30 -5.16 0.68
N GLU A 636 15.43 -4.40 0.00
CA GLU A 636 15.25 -4.47 -1.46
C GLU A 636 16.52 -4.05 -2.21
N MET A 637 17.10 -2.90 -1.85
CA MET A 637 18.30 -2.35 -2.49
C MET A 637 19.52 -3.26 -2.31
N LEU A 638 19.73 -3.78 -1.09
CA LEU A 638 20.79 -4.76 -0.81
C LEU A 638 20.55 -6.07 -1.56
N GLY A 639 19.30 -6.53 -1.67
CA GLY A 639 18.95 -7.74 -2.41
C GLY A 639 19.28 -7.64 -3.90
N VAL A 640 19.05 -6.47 -4.53
CA VAL A 640 19.44 -6.20 -5.93
C VAL A 640 20.94 -6.30 -6.14
N MET A 641 21.75 -5.98 -5.13
CA MET A 641 23.22 -6.09 -5.18
C MET A 641 23.71 -7.53 -5.10
N GLY A 642 22.84 -8.49 -4.78
CA GLY A 642 23.15 -9.92 -4.76
C GLY A 642 24.38 -10.23 -3.92
N ALA A 643 25.33 -10.98 -4.48
CA ALA A 643 26.54 -11.42 -3.79
C ALA A 643 27.40 -10.26 -3.24
N LEU A 644 27.33 -9.06 -3.84
CA LEU A 644 28.04 -7.89 -3.33
C LEU A 644 27.59 -7.53 -1.91
N ALA A 645 26.30 -7.71 -1.58
CA ALA A 645 25.73 -7.40 -0.28
C ALA A 645 26.03 -8.45 0.82
N ARG A 646 26.91 -9.42 0.57
CA ARG A 646 27.40 -10.37 1.60
C ARG A 646 27.84 -9.68 2.92
N PRO A 647 28.50 -8.51 2.91
CA PRO A 647 28.86 -7.81 4.16
C PRO A 647 27.67 -7.38 5.03
N ALA A 648 26.44 -7.31 4.48
CA ALA A 648 25.23 -7.01 5.23
C ALA A 648 24.61 -8.23 5.94
N VAL A 649 25.05 -9.46 5.61
CA VAL A 649 24.52 -10.70 6.19
C VAL A 649 24.65 -10.73 7.72
N PRO A 650 25.79 -10.37 8.35
CA PRO A 650 25.90 -10.33 9.82
C PRO A 650 24.82 -9.46 10.47
N THR A 651 24.53 -8.29 9.91
CA THR A 651 23.47 -7.40 10.40
C THR A 651 22.10 -8.05 10.28
N ALA A 652 21.78 -8.67 9.14
CA ALA A 652 20.53 -9.41 8.97
C ALA A 652 20.40 -10.55 10.00
N VAL A 653 21.46 -11.32 10.26
CA VAL A 653 21.45 -12.40 11.26
C VAL A 653 21.18 -11.88 12.67
N LEU A 654 21.74 -10.72 13.03
CA LEU A 654 21.46 -10.07 14.32
C LEU A 654 19.97 -9.70 14.42
N LEU A 655 19.43 -9.05 13.39
CA LEU A 655 18.05 -8.56 13.33
C LEU A 655 16.99 -9.67 13.36
N LEU A 656 17.32 -10.92 13.00
CA LEU A 656 16.40 -12.06 13.16
C LEU A 656 15.91 -12.28 14.60
N ASN A 657 16.56 -11.68 15.60
CA ASN A 657 16.16 -11.79 17.02
C ASN A 657 15.67 -10.47 17.60
N ASP A 658 15.52 -9.45 16.76
CA ASP A 658 15.01 -8.17 17.21
C ASP A 658 13.58 -8.37 17.75
N PRO A 659 13.20 -7.76 18.89
CA PRO A 659 11.83 -7.83 19.40
C PRO A 659 10.81 -7.23 18.43
N GLU A 660 11.22 -6.27 17.59
CA GLU A 660 10.36 -5.62 16.63
C GLU A 660 10.10 -6.51 15.40
N LYS A 661 8.83 -6.67 15.02
CA LYS A 661 8.42 -7.59 13.95
C LYS A 661 8.86 -7.07 12.58
N SER A 662 8.78 -5.76 12.35
CA SER A 662 9.16 -5.16 11.06
C SER A 662 10.63 -5.41 10.74
N LYS A 663 11.53 -5.29 11.73
CA LYS A 663 12.96 -5.54 11.56
C LYS A 663 13.28 -6.99 11.26
N ARG A 664 12.63 -7.94 11.95
CA ARG A 664 12.76 -9.37 11.62
C ARG A 664 12.32 -9.63 10.18
N ALA A 665 11.19 -9.05 9.76
CA ALA A 665 10.68 -9.21 8.41
C ALA A 665 11.64 -8.66 7.34
N ALA A 666 12.22 -7.48 7.56
CA ALA A 666 13.22 -6.89 6.66
C ALA A 666 14.49 -7.76 6.55
N ALA A 667 14.97 -8.29 7.69
CA ALA A 667 16.11 -9.21 7.71
C ALA A 667 15.85 -10.49 6.92
N VAL A 668 14.69 -11.12 7.13
CA VAL A 668 14.25 -12.31 6.38
C VAL A 668 14.14 -11.99 4.89
N LYS A 669 13.53 -10.87 4.52
CA LYS A 669 13.39 -10.41 3.13
C LYS A 669 14.76 -10.29 2.44
N LEU A 670 15.75 -9.70 3.11
CA LEU A 670 17.10 -9.60 2.57
C LEU A 670 17.74 -10.99 2.41
N ILE A 671 17.70 -11.82 3.44
CA ILE A 671 18.26 -13.18 3.43
C ILE A 671 17.68 -14.01 2.27
N SER A 672 16.36 -14.00 2.11
CA SER A 672 15.68 -14.71 1.02
C SER A 672 16.14 -14.23 -0.36
N ARG A 673 16.38 -12.92 -0.52
CA ARG A 673 16.87 -12.35 -1.79
C ARG A 673 18.33 -12.69 -2.08
N LEU A 674 19.16 -12.81 -1.05
CA LEU A 674 20.57 -13.19 -1.19
C LEU A 674 20.78 -14.68 -1.45
N GLY A 675 19.78 -15.50 -1.09
CA GLY A 675 19.79 -16.94 -1.32
C GLY A 675 21.04 -17.62 -0.71
N PRO A 676 21.81 -18.40 -1.49
CA PRO A 676 22.98 -19.15 -0.99
C PRO A 676 24.04 -18.27 -0.29
N THR A 677 24.16 -16.99 -0.68
CA THR A 677 25.11 -16.05 -0.07
C THR A 677 24.84 -15.83 1.42
N ALA A 678 23.60 -16.07 1.88
CA ALA A 678 23.17 -15.90 3.26
C ALA A 678 23.27 -17.19 4.10
N ALA A 679 24.03 -18.21 3.68
CA ALA A 679 24.18 -19.48 4.41
C ALA A 679 24.53 -19.33 5.91
N ALA A 680 25.26 -18.27 6.30
CA ALA A 680 25.56 -17.98 7.69
C ALA A 680 24.31 -17.72 8.57
N ALA A 681 23.15 -17.43 7.97
CA ALA A 681 21.89 -17.20 8.66
C ALA A 681 21.17 -18.49 9.09
N VAL A 682 21.53 -19.65 8.52
CA VAL A 682 20.81 -20.92 8.70
C VAL A 682 20.57 -21.25 10.18
N PRO A 683 21.57 -21.26 11.08
CA PRO A 683 21.34 -21.62 12.48
C PRO A 683 20.32 -20.72 13.20
N ARG A 684 20.23 -19.45 12.79
CA ARG A 684 19.34 -18.47 13.41
C ARG A 684 17.95 -18.51 12.82
N LEU A 685 17.82 -18.73 11.51
CA LEU A 685 16.54 -18.97 10.84
C LEU A 685 15.88 -20.25 11.37
N THR A 686 16.63 -21.35 11.52
CA THR A 686 16.14 -22.62 12.09
C THR A 686 15.54 -22.37 13.48
N ARG A 687 16.27 -21.67 14.35
CA ARG A 687 15.77 -21.34 15.69
C ARG A 687 14.51 -20.46 15.66
N GLN A 688 14.41 -19.51 14.73
CA GLN A 688 13.22 -18.68 14.61
C GLN A 688 12.01 -19.45 14.10
N HIS A 689 12.24 -20.39 13.17
CA HIS A 689 11.23 -21.34 12.72
C HIS A 689 10.75 -22.25 13.87
N GLU A 690 11.66 -22.83 14.66
CA GLU A 690 11.31 -23.65 15.84
C GLU A 690 10.48 -22.87 16.88
N LYS A 691 10.80 -21.59 17.10
CA LYS A 691 10.05 -20.72 18.02
C LYS A 691 8.69 -20.31 17.48
N ASN A 692 8.55 -20.18 16.16
CA ASN A 692 7.33 -19.76 15.49
C ASN A 692 6.97 -20.75 14.38
N PRO A 693 6.64 -22.01 14.72
CA PRO A 693 6.44 -23.05 13.71
C PRO A 693 5.30 -22.66 12.75
N GLY A 694 5.60 -22.59 11.46
CA GLY A 694 4.65 -22.21 10.42
C GLY A 694 4.61 -20.73 10.03
N ASP A 695 5.55 -19.91 10.50
CA ASP A 695 5.83 -18.64 9.83
C ASP A 695 6.56 -18.94 8.50
N ALA A 696 5.83 -18.80 7.39
CA ALA A 696 6.29 -19.12 6.06
C ALA A 696 7.54 -18.30 5.65
N SER A 697 7.74 -17.12 6.24
CA SER A 697 8.87 -16.26 5.89
C SER A 697 10.23 -16.92 6.18
N TYR A 698 10.37 -17.60 7.32
CA TYR A 698 11.59 -18.33 7.67
C TYR A 698 11.78 -19.58 6.81
N ILE A 699 10.68 -20.26 6.47
CA ILE A 699 10.70 -21.46 5.62
C ILE A 699 11.19 -21.07 4.21
N TYR A 700 10.64 -20.01 3.63
CA TYR A 700 11.08 -19.51 2.33
C TYR A 700 12.52 -18.99 2.33
N ALA A 701 12.98 -18.37 3.42
CA ALA A 701 14.38 -17.97 3.55
C ALA A 701 15.33 -19.18 3.56
N LEU A 702 14.98 -20.25 4.28
CA LEU A 702 15.74 -21.51 4.28
C LEU A 702 15.72 -22.17 2.89
N ALA A 703 14.56 -22.18 2.21
CA ALA A 703 14.42 -22.69 0.85
C ALA A 703 15.31 -21.91 -0.15
N ALA A 704 15.33 -20.57 -0.06
CA ALA A 704 16.12 -19.71 -0.93
C ALA A 704 17.64 -19.88 -0.73
N ILE A 705 18.07 -20.24 0.49
CA ILE A 705 19.48 -20.59 0.76
C ILE A 705 19.85 -21.92 0.06
N GLY A 706 18.89 -22.82 -0.11
CA GLY A 706 19.08 -24.09 -0.82
C GLY A 706 19.93 -25.09 -0.02
N PRO A 707 20.81 -25.88 -0.67
CA PRO A 707 21.53 -26.98 -0.01
C PRO A 707 22.34 -26.61 1.25
N ALA A 708 22.82 -25.36 1.33
CA ALA A 708 23.53 -24.88 2.52
C ALA A 708 22.64 -24.83 3.78
N ALA A 709 21.31 -24.89 3.64
CA ALA A 709 20.36 -25.00 4.73
C ALA A 709 20.08 -26.44 5.20
N ALA A 710 20.86 -27.45 4.76
CA ALA A 710 20.76 -28.84 5.23
C ALA A 710 20.67 -29.00 6.77
N PRO A 711 21.38 -28.21 7.61
CA PRO A 711 21.22 -28.29 9.06
C PRO A 711 19.80 -27.97 9.59
N ALA A 712 18.94 -27.33 8.78
CA ALA A 712 17.57 -27.00 9.15
C ALA A 712 16.56 -28.12 8.84
N VAL A 713 16.96 -29.17 8.10
CA VAL A 713 16.08 -30.27 7.66
C VAL A 713 15.29 -30.88 8.83
N PRO A 714 15.89 -31.25 9.98
CA PRO A 714 15.13 -31.85 11.08
C PRO A 714 14.00 -30.97 11.61
N ALA A 715 14.21 -29.65 11.65
CA ALA A 715 13.19 -28.70 12.13
C ALA A 715 12.05 -28.54 11.11
N LEU A 716 12.37 -28.54 9.82
CA LEU A 716 11.39 -28.49 8.74
C LEU A 716 10.56 -29.78 8.66
N GLU A 717 11.18 -30.95 8.81
CA GLU A 717 10.52 -32.25 8.87
C GLU A 717 9.57 -32.33 10.07
N GLN A 718 10.01 -31.90 11.25
CA GLN A 718 9.15 -31.86 12.45
C GLN A 718 7.86 -31.06 12.21
N TYR A 719 7.91 -30.00 11.41
CA TYR A 719 6.71 -29.24 11.06
C TYR A 719 5.92 -29.87 9.90
N ALA A 720 6.61 -30.50 8.95
CA ALA A 720 6.00 -31.18 7.82
C ALA A 720 5.20 -32.43 8.25
N ASP A 721 5.64 -33.16 9.27
CA ASP A 721 5.06 -34.45 9.69
C ASP A 721 3.78 -34.35 10.55
N ARG A 722 3.15 -33.18 10.64
CA ARG A 722 1.94 -32.98 11.46
C ARG A 722 0.67 -33.51 10.78
N ASP A 723 -0.23 -34.11 11.57
CA ASP A 723 -1.49 -34.74 11.13
C ASP A 723 -2.57 -33.80 10.51
N ASN A 724 -2.26 -32.53 10.26
CA ASN A 724 -3.21 -31.55 9.73
C ASN A 724 -2.67 -30.84 8.48
N PRO A 725 -3.04 -31.28 7.27
CA PRO A 725 -2.51 -30.73 6.04
C PRO A 725 -3.02 -29.31 5.77
N GLY A 726 -2.09 -28.43 5.41
CA GLY A 726 -2.37 -27.02 5.18
C GLY A 726 -1.21 -26.33 4.48
N ALA A 727 -1.45 -25.12 3.97
CA ALA A 727 -0.48 -24.34 3.18
C ALA A 727 0.95 -24.33 3.77
N ARG A 728 1.09 -24.18 5.09
CA ARG A 728 2.40 -24.14 5.75
C ARG A 728 3.15 -25.48 5.74
N GLN A 729 2.42 -26.60 5.67
CA GLN A 729 3.03 -27.93 5.50
C GLN A 729 3.61 -28.03 4.08
N ALA A 730 2.87 -27.55 3.07
CA ALA A 730 3.35 -27.45 1.70
C ALA A 730 4.59 -26.56 1.59
N ASP A 731 4.63 -25.41 2.29
CA ASP A 731 5.83 -24.56 2.37
C ASP A 731 7.06 -25.34 2.88
N SER A 732 6.86 -26.22 3.87
CA SER A 732 7.96 -26.99 4.47
C SER A 732 8.47 -28.07 3.54
N TYR A 733 7.58 -28.81 2.85
CA TYR A 733 8.01 -29.74 1.80
C TYR A 733 8.68 -29.01 0.63
N TYR A 734 8.15 -27.87 0.20
CA TYR A 734 8.80 -27.00 -0.78
C TYR A 734 10.25 -26.67 -0.38
N ALA A 735 10.46 -26.25 0.88
CA ALA A 735 11.79 -25.97 1.39
C ALA A 735 12.69 -27.21 1.42
N LEU A 736 12.17 -28.37 1.82
CA LEU A 736 12.91 -29.63 1.83
C LEU A 736 13.35 -30.03 0.41
N VAL A 737 12.48 -29.91 -0.61
CA VAL A 737 12.85 -30.10 -2.02
C VAL A 737 13.96 -29.12 -2.43
N CYS A 738 13.86 -27.85 -2.04
CA CYS A 738 14.88 -26.86 -2.36
C CYS A 738 16.26 -27.18 -1.74
N ILE A 739 16.28 -27.78 -0.54
CA ILE A 739 17.49 -28.09 0.23
C ILE A 739 18.11 -29.42 -0.20
N ARG A 740 17.31 -30.48 -0.29
CA ARG A 740 17.80 -31.85 -0.57
C ARG A 740 17.80 -32.22 -2.04
N ASN A 741 16.89 -31.63 -2.81
CA ASN A 741 16.59 -32.06 -4.18
C ASN A 741 16.24 -33.56 -4.26
N ASP A 742 15.40 -34.02 -3.32
CA ASP A 742 14.97 -35.42 -3.14
C ASP A 742 13.54 -35.62 -3.67
N ASP A 743 13.35 -36.66 -4.50
CA ASP A 743 12.06 -37.02 -5.09
C ASP A 743 11.01 -37.40 -4.03
N THR A 744 11.43 -37.84 -2.85
CA THR A 744 10.56 -38.17 -1.71
C THR A 744 9.87 -36.93 -1.16
N ASP A 745 10.59 -35.80 -1.06
CA ASP A 745 10.01 -34.54 -0.61
C ASP A 745 9.04 -33.97 -1.64
N LEU A 746 9.40 -34.11 -2.92
CA LEU A 746 8.54 -33.71 -4.02
C LEU A 746 7.27 -34.56 -4.04
N ARG A 747 7.39 -35.89 -3.84
CA ARG A 747 6.25 -36.80 -3.69
C ARG A 747 5.35 -36.38 -2.53
N ASN A 748 5.92 -36.12 -1.35
CA ASN A 748 5.14 -35.67 -0.19
C ASN A 748 4.38 -34.36 -0.46
N LEU A 749 4.98 -33.43 -1.21
CA LEU A 749 4.30 -32.20 -1.64
C LEU A 749 3.14 -32.49 -2.61
N VAL A 750 3.35 -33.38 -3.60
CA VAL A 750 2.31 -33.77 -4.57
C VAL A 750 1.15 -34.51 -3.90
N ASP A 751 1.43 -35.39 -2.95
CA ASP A 751 0.42 -36.18 -2.22
C ASP A 751 -0.57 -35.28 -1.45
N LEU A 752 -0.18 -34.05 -1.09
CA LEU A 752 -1.08 -33.07 -0.47
C LEU A 752 -2.25 -32.65 -1.39
N LEU A 753 -2.09 -32.73 -2.71
CA LEU A 753 -3.16 -32.44 -3.67
C LEU A 753 -4.33 -33.43 -3.51
N GLU A 754 -4.03 -34.70 -3.27
CA GLU A 754 -5.02 -35.77 -3.18
C GLU A 754 -5.45 -36.09 -1.74
N HIS A 755 -4.72 -35.59 -0.74
CA HIS A 755 -5.03 -35.88 0.65
C HIS A 755 -6.46 -35.45 1.03
N PRO A 756 -7.27 -36.33 1.65
CA PRO A 756 -8.70 -36.09 1.88
C PRO A 756 -9.00 -34.93 2.83
N ALA A 757 -8.08 -34.63 3.75
CA ALA A 757 -8.20 -33.50 4.68
C ALA A 757 -7.73 -32.14 4.10
N THR A 758 -7.19 -32.09 2.87
CA THR A 758 -6.71 -30.85 2.25
C THR A 758 -7.89 -30.02 1.68
N ASN A 759 -7.90 -28.71 1.93
CA ASN A 759 -8.90 -27.80 1.37
C ASN A 759 -8.43 -27.14 0.05
N ALA A 760 -9.36 -26.53 -0.70
CA ALA A 760 -9.07 -25.92 -2.00
C ALA A 760 -7.94 -24.88 -1.96
N ASN A 761 -7.92 -24.01 -0.95
CA ASN A 761 -6.85 -23.01 -0.79
C ASN A 761 -5.47 -23.65 -0.63
N THR A 762 -5.38 -24.74 0.13
CA THR A 762 -4.12 -25.46 0.31
C THR A 762 -3.68 -26.14 -0.98
N ARG A 763 -4.62 -26.73 -1.74
CA ARG A 763 -4.29 -27.33 -3.04
C ARG A 763 -3.79 -26.28 -4.04
N ASN A 764 -4.45 -25.13 -4.12
CA ASN A 764 -3.98 -23.99 -4.91
C ASN A 764 -2.56 -23.57 -4.50
N HIS A 765 -2.29 -23.53 -3.20
CA HIS A 765 -0.97 -23.17 -2.70
C HIS A 765 0.10 -24.24 -2.97
N VAL A 766 -0.26 -25.53 -2.96
CA VAL A 766 0.65 -26.62 -3.38
C VAL A 766 1.00 -26.44 -4.87
N VAL A 767 0.03 -26.10 -5.71
CA VAL A 767 0.29 -25.77 -7.13
C VAL A 767 1.24 -24.58 -7.25
N GLU A 768 1.03 -23.50 -6.50
CA GLU A 768 1.96 -22.35 -6.47
C GLU A 768 3.39 -22.76 -6.04
N CYS A 769 3.51 -23.66 -5.07
CA CYS A 769 4.82 -24.18 -4.63
C CYS A 769 5.49 -25.02 -5.71
N LEU A 770 4.75 -25.92 -6.36
CA LEU A 770 5.24 -26.72 -7.48
C LEU A 770 5.66 -25.82 -8.66
N GLU A 771 4.89 -24.75 -8.93
CA GLU A 771 5.20 -23.80 -10.00
C GLU A 771 6.51 -23.07 -9.68
N ARG A 772 6.71 -22.70 -8.41
CA ARG A 772 7.95 -22.09 -7.94
C ARG A 772 9.15 -23.05 -7.93
N LEU A 773 8.94 -24.37 -7.80
CA LEU A 773 10.02 -25.36 -7.85
C LEU A 773 10.64 -25.50 -9.24
N GLY A 774 9.89 -25.14 -10.28
CA GLY A 774 10.45 -25.11 -11.61
C GLY A 774 10.87 -26.49 -12.11
N PRO A 775 12.08 -26.60 -12.69
CA PRO A 775 12.67 -27.88 -13.11
C PRO A 775 12.76 -28.94 -12.00
N LYS A 776 12.80 -28.54 -10.72
CA LYS A 776 12.84 -29.50 -9.60
C LYS A 776 11.55 -30.33 -9.47
N ALA A 777 10.44 -29.88 -10.07
CA ALA A 777 9.20 -30.65 -10.13
C ALA A 777 9.13 -31.62 -11.33
N ALA A 778 10.13 -31.61 -12.23
CA ALA A 778 10.15 -32.44 -13.43
C ALA A 778 9.93 -33.94 -13.19
N PRO A 779 10.48 -34.57 -12.12
CA PRO A 779 10.30 -36.01 -11.87
C PRO A 779 8.84 -36.46 -11.74
N LEU A 780 7.94 -35.57 -11.30
CA LEU A 780 6.50 -35.85 -11.14
C LEU A 780 5.62 -34.99 -12.05
N ALA A 781 6.18 -34.34 -13.07
CA ALA A 781 5.45 -33.36 -13.87
C ALA A 781 4.22 -33.93 -14.60
N ASP A 782 4.30 -35.14 -15.13
CA ASP A 782 3.16 -35.80 -15.80
C ASP A 782 2.00 -36.06 -14.83
N GLU A 783 2.32 -36.47 -13.61
CA GLU A 783 1.34 -36.74 -12.56
C GLU A 783 0.71 -35.44 -12.04
N ILE A 784 1.55 -34.42 -11.76
CA ILE A 784 1.09 -33.08 -11.39
C ILE A 784 0.12 -32.55 -12.46
N ARG A 785 0.43 -32.73 -13.75
CA ARG A 785 -0.46 -32.36 -14.86
C ARG A 785 -1.81 -33.07 -14.81
N GLU A 786 -1.83 -34.39 -14.63
CA GLU A 786 -3.08 -35.14 -14.52
C GLU A 786 -3.93 -34.69 -13.31
N LEU A 787 -3.27 -34.35 -12.21
CA LEU A 787 -3.93 -33.84 -11.01
C LEU A 787 -4.47 -32.43 -11.21
N THR A 788 -3.76 -31.54 -11.92
CA THR A 788 -4.16 -30.13 -12.11
C THR A 788 -5.05 -29.87 -13.33
N LYS A 789 -5.42 -30.89 -14.12
CA LYS A 789 -6.36 -30.77 -15.25
C LYS A 789 -7.68 -30.10 -14.83
N ALA A 790 -8.23 -29.30 -15.76
CA ALA A 790 -9.44 -28.49 -15.57
C ALA A 790 -10.59 -29.30 -14.93
N GLY A 791 -11.06 -28.84 -13.77
CA GLY A 791 -12.19 -29.42 -13.04
C GLY A 791 -11.87 -30.18 -11.75
N LYS A 792 -10.59 -30.39 -11.38
CA LYS A 792 -10.23 -31.01 -10.09
C LYS A 792 -9.78 -30.02 -9.00
N PHE A 793 -8.93 -29.03 -9.30
CA PHE A 793 -8.34 -28.18 -8.24
C PHE A 793 -8.21 -26.67 -8.53
N THR A 794 -8.47 -26.19 -9.75
CA THR A 794 -8.38 -24.76 -10.08
C THR A 794 -9.75 -24.09 -10.18
N ASP A 795 -9.87 -22.85 -9.69
CA ASP A 795 -10.97 -21.96 -10.06
C ASP A 795 -11.03 -21.87 -11.59
N ALA A 796 -12.23 -21.86 -12.16
CA ALA A 796 -12.47 -21.90 -13.62
C ALA A 796 -11.81 -20.75 -14.42
N GLU A 797 -11.19 -19.78 -13.74
CA GLU A 797 -10.58 -18.58 -14.28
C GLU A 797 -9.03 -18.56 -14.23
N LYS A 798 -8.37 -19.47 -13.49
CA LYS A 798 -6.88 -19.55 -13.45
C LYS A 798 -6.36 -20.67 -14.36
N GLN A 799 -5.59 -20.30 -15.39
CA GLN A 799 -4.77 -21.25 -16.16
C GLN A 799 -3.48 -21.56 -15.37
N SER A 800 -3.23 -22.82 -15.02
CA SER A 800 -1.94 -23.25 -14.43
C SER A 800 -0.89 -23.40 -15.54
N ALA A 801 0.33 -22.93 -15.27
CA ALA A 801 1.44 -22.98 -16.22
C ALA A 801 1.97 -24.41 -16.46
N PHE A 802 1.66 -25.37 -15.57
CA PHE A 802 2.10 -26.78 -15.71
C PHE A 802 1.51 -27.54 -16.90
N GLY A 803 0.47 -27.00 -17.57
CA GLY A 803 -0.30 -27.72 -18.59
C GLY A 803 0.45 -28.04 -19.89
N LYS A 804 1.69 -27.59 -20.08
CA LYS A 804 2.53 -27.89 -21.25
C LYS A 804 3.99 -28.02 -20.83
N THR A 805 4.57 -29.23 -20.83
CA THR A 805 6.04 -29.39 -20.83
C THR A 805 6.45 -30.72 -21.52
N PRO A 806 7.60 -30.75 -22.25
CA PRO A 806 7.94 -31.73 -23.31
C PRO A 806 8.78 -32.94 -22.82
N PRO A 807 9.19 -33.88 -23.71
CA PRO A 807 9.75 -35.20 -23.34
C PRO A 807 11.16 -35.19 -22.71
N ALA A 808 11.54 -36.33 -22.12
CA ALA A 808 12.51 -36.51 -21.02
C ALA A 808 14.04 -36.30 -21.26
N GLN A 809 14.52 -35.58 -22.28
CA GLN A 809 15.99 -35.49 -22.54
C GLN A 809 16.49 -34.10 -22.96
N ALA A 810 16.35 -33.08 -22.11
CA ALA A 810 16.91 -31.77 -22.38
C ALA A 810 18.39 -31.70 -21.93
N HIS A 811 19.31 -31.36 -22.85
CA HIS A 811 20.74 -31.17 -22.58
C HIS A 811 21.07 -29.67 -22.38
N TYR A 812 20.56 -29.06 -21.30
CA TYR A 812 20.87 -27.66 -20.95
C TYR A 812 21.51 -27.54 -19.56
N ILE A 813 22.22 -26.42 -19.34
CA ILE A 813 22.85 -26.06 -18.08
C ILE A 813 22.49 -24.59 -17.81
N ASP A 814 21.83 -24.30 -16.69
CA ASP A 814 21.40 -22.95 -16.31
C ASP A 814 21.77 -22.63 -14.84
N GLY A 815 21.33 -21.48 -14.33
CA GLY A 815 21.51 -21.12 -12.92
C GLY A 815 22.98 -21.03 -12.47
N ALA A 816 23.27 -21.51 -11.26
CA ALA A 816 24.62 -21.46 -10.69
C ALA A 816 25.62 -22.31 -11.47
N ASP A 817 25.21 -23.49 -11.93
CA ASP A 817 26.06 -24.40 -12.69
C ASP A 817 26.47 -23.81 -14.06
N CYS A 818 25.57 -23.03 -14.69
CA CYS A 818 25.89 -22.26 -15.89
C CYS A 818 26.96 -21.20 -15.60
N LEU A 819 26.78 -20.41 -14.54
CA LEU A 819 27.73 -19.37 -14.16
C LEU A 819 29.10 -19.94 -13.77
N GLU A 820 29.12 -21.07 -13.05
CA GLU A 820 30.35 -21.79 -12.70
C GLU A 820 31.03 -22.35 -13.95
N LEU A 821 30.30 -23.07 -14.80
CA LEU A 821 30.87 -23.66 -16.02
C LEU A 821 31.38 -22.59 -16.98
N MET A 822 30.71 -21.43 -17.09
CA MET A 822 31.17 -20.31 -17.92
C MET A 822 32.59 -19.82 -17.56
N HIS A 823 33.07 -20.03 -16.33
CA HIS A 823 34.45 -19.73 -15.97
C HIS A 823 35.47 -20.67 -16.63
N ASP A 824 35.07 -21.89 -16.97
CA ASP A 824 35.89 -22.93 -17.60
C ASP A 824 35.71 -22.98 -19.13
N LEU A 825 34.85 -22.12 -19.68
CA LEU A 825 34.65 -21.99 -21.13
C LEU A 825 35.37 -20.74 -21.67
N GLU A 826 35.78 -20.83 -22.93
CA GLU A 826 36.24 -19.71 -23.74
C GLU A 826 35.31 -19.46 -24.93
N LEU A 827 35.25 -18.21 -25.38
CA LEU A 827 34.40 -17.78 -26.48
C LEU A 827 35.03 -18.19 -27.81
N ALA A 828 34.36 -19.07 -28.55
CA ALA A 828 34.78 -19.45 -29.91
C ALA A 828 34.21 -18.49 -30.97
N ALA A 829 32.93 -18.13 -30.87
CA ALA A 829 32.31 -17.17 -31.77
C ALA A 829 31.07 -16.52 -31.15
N ARG A 830 30.77 -15.27 -31.55
CA ARG A 830 29.46 -14.65 -31.32
C ARG A 830 28.61 -14.75 -32.57
N LEU A 831 27.36 -15.19 -32.43
CA LEU A 831 26.44 -15.22 -33.56
C LEU A 831 26.05 -13.79 -33.96
N PRO A 832 25.82 -13.51 -35.25
CA PRO A 832 25.50 -12.17 -35.71
C PRO A 832 24.12 -11.75 -35.19
N LEU A 833 23.99 -10.49 -34.73
CA LEU A 833 22.71 -9.94 -34.27
C LEU A 833 21.67 -9.83 -35.40
N GLY A 834 22.12 -9.70 -36.65
CA GLY A 834 21.27 -9.67 -37.84
C GLY A 834 21.62 -10.77 -38.84
N GLY A 835 20.79 -10.95 -39.86
CA GLY A 835 20.98 -11.99 -40.89
C GLY A 835 20.09 -13.22 -40.71
N TRP A 836 19.40 -13.31 -39.57
CA TRP A 836 18.40 -14.34 -39.27
C TRP A 836 17.18 -14.23 -40.18
N ARG A 837 16.64 -15.37 -40.57
CA ARG A 837 15.38 -15.54 -41.30
C ARG A 837 14.31 -16.01 -40.33
N PHE A 838 13.15 -15.38 -40.36
CA PHE A 838 12.11 -15.59 -39.35
C PHE A 838 10.81 -16.11 -39.95
N LYS A 839 10.16 -17.01 -39.23
CA LYS A 839 8.81 -17.46 -39.54
C LYS A 839 7.99 -17.49 -38.25
N ASP A 840 6.88 -16.78 -38.26
CA ASP A 840 5.89 -16.77 -37.19
C ASP A 840 5.08 -18.07 -37.20
N ASP A 841 4.78 -18.60 -36.02
CA ASP A 841 4.04 -19.85 -35.83
C ASP A 841 2.92 -19.72 -34.78
N PRO A 842 1.94 -18.83 -34.97
CA PRO A 842 0.85 -18.63 -34.00
C PRO A 842 -0.03 -19.87 -33.79
N GLN A 843 0.12 -20.90 -34.63
CA GLN A 843 -0.65 -22.15 -34.57
C GLN A 843 0.17 -23.33 -34.04
N GLY A 844 1.49 -23.17 -33.81
CA GLY A 844 2.39 -24.21 -33.32
C GLY A 844 2.55 -25.41 -34.27
N ILE A 845 2.45 -25.19 -35.59
CA ILE A 845 2.46 -26.27 -36.59
C ILE A 845 3.84 -26.50 -37.23
N GLY A 846 4.83 -25.68 -36.89
CA GLY A 846 6.14 -25.69 -37.53
C GLY A 846 6.95 -26.96 -37.31
N VAL A 847 6.76 -27.65 -36.17
CA VAL A 847 7.35 -28.98 -35.95
C VAL A 847 6.72 -30.01 -36.89
N GLU A 848 5.39 -30.04 -36.99
CA GLU A 848 4.65 -30.97 -37.86
C GLU A 848 4.99 -30.75 -39.34
N GLN A 849 5.08 -29.48 -39.75
CA GLN A 849 5.47 -29.10 -41.11
C GLN A 849 6.98 -29.18 -41.37
N GLY A 850 7.79 -29.48 -40.35
CA GLY A 850 9.22 -29.70 -40.49
C GLY A 850 10.02 -28.46 -40.88
N TRP A 851 9.68 -27.28 -40.35
CA TRP A 851 10.39 -26.02 -40.70
C TRP A 851 11.86 -26.00 -40.26
N PHE A 852 12.25 -26.86 -39.33
CA PHE A 852 13.64 -27.07 -38.92
C PHE A 852 14.47 -27.91 -39.91
N LYS A 853 13.85 -28.64 -40.85
CA LYS A 853 14.58 -29.56 -41.75
C LYS A 853 15.44 -28.79 -42.77
N PRO A 854 16.63 -29.31 -43.17
CA PRO A 854 17.60 -28.57 -43.97
C PRO A 854 17.07 -28.09 -45.33
N ASP A 855 16.12 -28.83 -45.90
CA ASP A 855 15.44 -28.57 -47.17
C ASP A 855 14.30 -27.55 -47.09
N PHE A 856 13.90 -27.12 -45.89
CA PHE A 856 12.90 -26.07 -45.72
C PHE A 856 13.40 -24.74 -46.32
N PRO A 857 12.66 -24.10 -47.24
CA PRO A 857 13.11 -22.90 -47.93
C PRO A 857 13.08 -21.68 -46.99
N THR A 858 14.24 -21.10 -46.72
CA THR A 858 14.39 -19.92 -45.83
C THR A 858 14.75 -18.63 -46.57
N ALA A 859 15.08 -18.71 -47.86
CA ALA A 859 15.59 -17.57 -48.64
C ALA A 859 14.61 -16.38 -48.69
N ASP A 860 13.31 -16.68 -48.83
CA ASP A 860 12.24 -15.69 -48.98
C ASP A 860 11.59 -15.26 -47.65
N LEU A 861 12.06 -15.80 -46.52
CA LEU A 861 11.54 -15.42 -45.21
C LEU A 861 11.97 -13.99 -44.83
N PRO A 862 11.14 -13.24 -44.09
CA PRO A 862 11.52 -11.94 -43.56
C PRO A 862 12.75 -12.05 -42.68
N LYS A 863 13.52 -10.96 -42.63
CA LYS A 863 14.69 -10.85 -41.75
C LYS A 863 14.26 -10.40 -40.37
N ILE A 864 14.87 -10.97 -39.35
CA ILE A 864 14.73 -10.53 -37.96
C ILE A 864 16.10 -10.32 -37.33
N LYS A 865 16.15 -9.59 -36.22
CA LYS A 865 17.33 -9.49 -35.37
C LYS A 865 17.13 -10.28 -34.08
N ILE A 866 18.22 -10.83 -33.57
CA ILE A 866 18.32 -11.23 -32.17
C ILE A 866 18.88 -10.04 -31.36
N GLY A 867 18.73 -10.05 -30.04
CA GLY A 867 19.03 -8.89 -29.19
C GLY A 867 17.89 -7.85 -29.13
N ALA A 868 16.68 -8.23 -29.56
CA ALA A 868 15.47 -7.41 -29.49
C ALA A 868 14.23 -8.33 -29.36
N PHE A 869 13.17 -7.83 -28.74
CA PHE A 869 11.90 -8.56 -28.61
C PHE A 869 11.16 -8.66 -29.96
N TRP A 870 10.19 -9.58 -30.04
CA TRP A 870 9.30 -9.71 -31.20
C TRP A 870 8.37 -8.50 -31.36
N ASP A 871 7.81 -8.00 -30.26
CA ASP A 871 6.90 -6.85 -30.25
C ASP A 871 7.55 -5.58 -30.86
N ASP A 872 8.82 -5.32 -30.54
CA ASP A 872 9.60 -4.20 -31.05
C ASP A 872 9.91 -4.33 -32.55
N GLN A 873 9.83 -5.55 -33.07
CA GLN A 873 10.12 -5.90 -34.46
C GLN A 873 8.83 -6.15 -35.27
N GLY A 874 7.65 -5.88 -34.69
CA GLY A 874 6.35 -5.92 -35.36
C GLY A 874 5.56 -7.23 -35.22
N TYR A 875 6.02 -8.16 -34.39
CA TYR A 875 5.41 -9.48 -34.20
C TYR A 875 4.73 -9.59 -32.83
N LYS A 876 3.61 -8.88 -32.65
CA LYS A 876 2.94 -8.75 -31.36
C LYS A 876 2.10 -9.96 -30.96
N GLY A 877 2.21 -10.39 -29.71
CA GLY A 877 1.36 -11.45 -29.14
C GLY A 877 1.56 -12.82 -29.81
N LEU A 878 2.74 -13.03 -30.38
CA LEU A 878 3.10 -14.28 -31.04
C LEU A 878 3.42 -15.34 -29.98
N SER A 879 2.86 -16.54 -30.13
CA SER A 879 3.06 -17.65 -29.20
C SER A 879 4.28 -18.51 -29.50
N GLU A 880 4.64 -18.67 -30.78
CA GLU A 880 5.84 -19.40 -31.20
C GLU A 880 6.46 -18.75 -32.45
N GLY A 881 7.79 -18.80 -32.56
CA GLY A 881 8.51 -18.22 -33.69
C GLY A 881 9.82 -18.95 -34.00
N TRP A 882 10.18 -18.99 -35.28
CA TRP A 882 11.29 -19.78 -35.80
C TRP A 882 12.37 -18.91 -36.42
N TYR A 883 13.55 -18.91 -35.81
CA TYR A 883 14.75 -18.23 -36.26
C TYR A 883 15.63 -19.19 -37.06
N ASN A 884 16.16 -18.76 -38.20
CA ASN A 884 17.04 -19.55 -39.05
C ASN A 884 18.29 -18.76 -39.44
N LEU A 885 19.46 -19.37 -39.28
CA LEU A 885 20.76 -18.78 -39.61
C LEU A 885 21.64 -19.80 -40.34
N GLN A 886 22.22 -19.40 -41.46
CA GLN A 886 23.34 -20.10 -42.07
C GLN A 886 24.61 -19.69 -41.32
N TYR A 887 25.33 -20.66 -40.74
CA TYR A 887 26.43 -20.43 -39.83
C TYR A 887 27.67 -21.25 -40.22
N THR A 888 28.78 -20.55 -40.47
CA THR A 888 30.10 -21.15 -40.63
C THR A 888 30.75 -21.31 -39.26
N CYS A 889 31.00 -22.55 -38.86
CA CYS A 889 31.62 -22.85 -37.57
C CYS A 889 33.10 -22.42 -37.55
N PRO A 890 33.61 -21.79 -36.47
CA PRO A 890 35.04 -21.51 -36.31
C PRO A 890 35.85 -22.79 -36.09
N ASP A 891 37.16 -22.66 -35.91
CA ASP A 891 38.02 -23.81 -35.60
C ASP A 891 37.75 -24.27 -34.17
N LEU A 892 37.33 -25.53 -34.01
CA LEU A 892 37.01 -26.12 -32.72
C LEU A 892 38.11 -27.10 -32.30
N PRO A 893 38.68 -26.98 -31.08
CA PRO A 893 39.65 -27.93 -30.54
C PRO A 893 39.12 -29.37 -30.48
N PRO A 894 39.89 -30.38 -30.93
CA PRO A 894 39.42 -31.76 -30.97
C PRO A 894 39.20 -32.33 -29.57
N GLY A 895 38.06 -33.01 -29.36
CA GLY A 895 37.73 -33.71 -28.13
C GLY A 895 37.28 -32.84 -26.96
N LYS A 896 37.09 -31.52 -27.17
CA LYS A 896 36.51 -30.60 -26.18
C LYS A 896 35.00 -30.54 -26.28
N ARG A 897 34.34 -30.23 -25.16
CA ARG A 897 32.90 -29.94 -25.15
C ARG A 897 32.61 -28.58 -25.77
N VAL A 898 31.49 -28.50 -26.48
CA VAL A 898 31.06 -27.30 -27.22
C VAL A 898 29.65 -26.95 -26.77
N PHE A 899 29.42 -25.68 -26.46
CA PHE A 899 28.16 -25.17 -25.97
C PHE A 899 27.65 -24.00 -26.82
N VAL A 900 26.34 -23.86 -26.90
CA VAL A 900 25.70 -22.63 -27.37
C VAL A 900 25.15 -21.90 -26.15
N LEU A 901 25.73 -20.74 -25.83
CA LEU A 901 25.29 -19.83 -24.77
C LEU A 901 24.20 -18.92 -25.31
N PHE A 902 23.05 -18.95 -24.66
CA PHE A 902 22.03 -17.92 -24.76
C PHE A 902 22.19 -17.00 -23.55
N GLU A 903 22.43 -15.71 -23.78
CA GLU A 903 22.52 -14.74 -22.67
C GLU A 903 21.17 -14.54 -21.97
N ALA A 904 20.07 -14.67 -22.72
CA ALA A 904 18.71 -14.94 -22.26
C ALA A 904 17.81 -15.23 -23.48
N VAL A 905 16.66 -15.86 -23.22
CA VAL A 905 15.53 -15.95 -24.16
C VAL A 905 14.26 -15.64 -23.39
N ASP A 906 13.26 -15.05 -24.05
CA ASP A 906 11.95 -14.98 -23.44
C ASP A 906 11.39 -16.40 -23.38
N GLU A 907 11.33 -16.92 -22.15
CA GLU A 907 10.76 -18.20 -21.70
C GLU A 907 11.38 -19.53 -22.18
N GLY A 908 11.57 -19.74 -23.49
CA GLY A 908 12.07 -21.02 -24.01
C GLY A 908 12.66 -21.01 -25.42
N ALA A 909 13.61 -21.90 -25.68
CA ALA A 909 14.29 -22.07 -26.96
C ALA A 909 14.62 -23.54 -27.28
N TRP A 910 14.37 -23.99 -28.52
CA TRP A 910 14.78 -25.30 -29.04
C TRP A 910 15.76 -25.12 -30.19
N LEU A 911 16.96 -25.67 -30.04
CA LEU A 911 18.04 -25.55 -31.00
C LEU A 911 18.12 -26.80 -31.88
N TYR A 912 17.92 -26.59 -33.17
CA TYR A 912 18.12 -27.58 -34.22
C TYR A 912 19.39 -27.22 -35.01
N ILE A 913 20.22 -28.23 -35.28
CA ILE A 913 21.40 -28.11 -36.14
C ILE A 913 21.25 -29.13 -37.27
N ASP A 914 21.31 -28.64 -38.51
CA ASP A 914 21.13 -29.46 -39.73
C ASP A 914 19.88 -30.34 -39.67
N GLY A 915 18.80 -29.77 -39.13
CA GLY A 915 17.49 -30.39 -39.01
C GLY A 915 17.35 -31.47 -37.94
N LYS A 916 18.35 -31.65 -37.09
CA LYS A 916 18.25 -32.49 -35.89
C LYS A 916 18.07 -31.60 -34.67
N LEU A 917 17.10 -31.91 -33.83
CA LEU A 917 16.98 -31.27 -32.51
C LEU A 917 18.18 -31.71 -31.67
N ILE A 918 19.00 -30.77 -31.24
CA ILE A 918 20.23 -31.06 -30.48
C ILE A 918 19.99 -30.87 -28.99
N ALA A 919 19.40 -29.74 -28.62
CA ALA A 919 19.14 -29.38 -27.24
C ALA A 919 18.04 -28.32 -27.17
N TRP A 920 17.43 -28.15 -26.01
CA TRP A 920 16.43 -27.12 -25.78
C TRP A 920 16.44 -26.67 -24.32
N TYR A 921 15.92 -25.47 -24.10
CA TYR A 921 15.70 -24.84 -22.83
C TYR A 921 14.22 -24.46 -22.77
N ASP A 922 13.45 -25.16 -21.93
CA ASP A 922 12.04 -24.86 -21.73
C ASP A 922 11.82 -24.85 -20.22
N THR A 923 11.48 -23.69 -19.70
CA THR A 923 11.32 -23.55 -18.25
C THR A 923 9.88 -23.62 -17.80
N ALA A 924 8.87 -23.57 -18.67
CA ALA A 924 7.44 -23.49 -18.29
C ALA A 924 7.07 -22.40 -17.24
N TYR A 925 8.00 -21.52 -16.83
CA TYR A 925 7.83 -20.52 -15.75
C TYR A 925 8.42 -19.16 -16.13
N PRO A 926 7.62 -18.28 -16.77
CA PRO A 926 8.07 -17.01 -17.33
C PRO A 926 8.69 -16.05 -16.30
N ASP A 927 8.17 -16.02 -15.07
CA ASP A 927 8.49 -14.98 -14.08
C ASP A 927 9.91 -15.07 -13.48
N ILE A 928 10.66 -16.15 -13.72
CA ILE A 928 11.88 -16.47 -12.94
C ILE A 928 13.13 -16.70 -13.81
N THR A 929 12.98 -16.92 -15.11
CA THR A 929 14.04 -17.44 -15.99
C THR A 929 14.25 -16.65 -17.26
N TRP A 930 13.27 -15.82 -17.68
CA TRP A 930 13.31 -15.05 -18.92
C TRP A 930 14.55 -14.15 -19.06
N SER A 931 15.19 -13.77 -17.95
CA SER A 931 16.37 -12.89 -17.90
C SER A 931 17.69 -13.58 -17.53
N LYS A 932 17.72 -14.91 -17.52
CA LYS A 932 18.90 -15.67 -17.10
C LYS A 932 19.64 -16.32 -18.28
N PRO A 933 20.97 -16.39 -18.21
CA PRO A 933 21.76 -17.11 -19.20
C PRO A 933 21.67 -18.63 -19.01
N PHE A 934 21.76 -19.37 -20.12
CA PHE A 934 21.82 -20.83 -20.13
C PHE A 934 22.70 -21.33 -21.29
N LEU A 935 23.30 -22.51 -21.09
CA LEU A 935 24.13 -23.21 -22.06
C LEU A 935 23.38 -24.43 -22.60
N LEU A 936 23.44 -24.64 -23.90
CA LEU A 936 23.03 -25.88 -24.55
C LEU A 936 24.26 -26.67 -24.95
N ASP A 937 24.40 -27.92 -24.50
CA ASP A 937 25.51 -28.79 -24.92
C ASP A 937 25.26 -29.26 -26.36
N VAL A 938 26.16 -28.89 -27.26
CA VAL A 938 26.11 -29.23 -28.69
C VAL A 938 27.33 -30.04 -29.12
N THR A 939 27.99 -30.70 -28.17
CA THR A 939 29.20 -31.49 -28.42
C THR A 939 28.96 -32.53 -29.51
N GLY A 940 29.75 -32.45 -30.59
CA GLY A 940 29.65 -33.35 -31.74
C GLY A 940 28.53 -33.01 -32.74
N ALA A 941 27.79 -31.91 -32.54
CA ALA A 941 26.77 -31.43 -33.48
C ALA A 941 27.26 -30.34 -34.43
N LEU A 942 28.43 -29.74 -34.16
CA LEU A 942 29.10 -28.78 -35.04
C LEU A 942 30.44 -29.36 -35.50
N ASP A 943 30.66 -29.34 -36.80
CA ASP A 943 31.92 -29.72 -37.42
C ASP A 943 32.85 -28.49 -37.46
N SER A 944 34.11 -28.66 -37.04
CA SER A 944 35.11 -27.57 -37.11
C SER A 944 35.25 -27.07 -38.54
N GLN A 945 35.17 -25.75 -38.76
CA GLN A 945 35.19 -25.12 -40.09
C GLN A 945 34.04 -25.57 -41.04
N GLY A 946 33.01 -26.25 -40.51
CA GLY A 946 31.85 -26.72 -41.26
C GLY A 946 30.79 -25.64 -41.49
N GLU A 947 29.98 -25.84 -42.53
CA GLU A 947 28.77 -25.04 -42.79
C GLU A 947 27.56 -25.74 -42.17
N HIS A 948 26.86 -25.04 -41.29
CA HIS A 948 25.70 -25.56 -40.59
C HIS A 948 24.49 -24.65 -40.71
N ARG A 949 23.30 -25.26 -40.64
CA ARG A 949 22.05 -24.54 -40.51
C ARG A 949 21.57 -24.58 -39.06
N LEU A 950 21.56 -23.42 -38.41
CA LEU A 950 21.01 -23.25 -37.06
C LEU A 950 19.55 -22.83 -37.18
N THR A 951 18.64 -23.62 -36.64
CA THR A 951 17.23 -23.26 -36.50
C THR A 951 16.88 -23.21 -35.01
N VAL A 952 16.34 -22.09 -34.54
CA VAL A 952 15.90 -21.92 -33.16
C VAL A 952 14.38 -21.68 -33.14
N LYS A 953 13.63 -22.59 -32.52
CA LYS A 953 12.23 -22.35 -32.15
C LYS A 953 12.22 -21.63 -30.82
N VAL A 954 11.43 -20.57 -30.68
CA VAL A 954 11.19 -19.88 -29.40
C VAL A 954 9.71 -19.94 -29.09
N ASP A 955 9.38 -20.17 -27.83
CA ASP A 955 8.01 -20.15 -27.32
C ASP A 955 7.81 -18.89 -26.47
N ASN A 956 6.58 -18.40 -26.46
CA ASN A 956 6.14 -17.24 -25.69
C ASN A 956 4.70 -17.49 -25.17
N TYR A 957 4.60 -17.61 -23.86
CA TYR A 957 3.45 -17.86 -23.01
C TYR A 957 2.93 -16.52 -22.46
N SER A 958 3.81 -15.53 -22.23
CA SER A 958 3.49 -14.19 -21.72
C SER A 958 4.58 -13.16 -22.06
N GLY A 959 4.18 -11.90 -22.31
CA GLY A 959 5.14 -10.82 -22.58
C GLY A 959 5.49 -10.66 -24.07
N ALA A 960 6.69 -10.12 -24.33
CA ALA A 960 7.06 -9.54 -25.63
C ALA A 960 7.74 -10.54 -26.60
N GLY A 961 8.19 -11.69 -26.10
CA GLY A 961 8.72 -12.84 -26.84
C GLY A 961 10.08 -12.63 -27.52
N GLY A 962 10.77 -13.75 -27.80
CA GLY A 962 11.88 -13.80 -28.75
C GLY A 962 13.29 -13.93 -28.17
N LEU A 963 14.29 -13.99 -29.07
CA LEU A 963 15.71 -14.04 -28.74
C LEU A 963 16.23 -12.62 -28.43
N TYR A 964 15.82 -12.06 -27.30
CA TYR A 964 16.04 -10.64 -26.99
C TYR A 964 17.44 -10.33 -26.42
N LYS A 965 18.29 -11.35 -26.20
CA LYS A 965 19.71 -11.22 -25.86
C LYS A 965 20.62 -11.96 -26.87
N PRO A 966 21.94 -11.67 -26.89
CA PRO A 966 22.90 -12.33 -27.77
C PRO A 966 23.04 -13.84 -27.55
N ILE A 967 23.55 -14.53 -28.58
CA ILE A 967 23.89 -15.96 -28.57
C ILE A 967 25.36 -16.12 -28.96
N SER A 968 26.08 -17.02 -28.29
CA SER A 968 27.50 -17.31 -28.53
C SER A 968 27.80 -18.80 -28.58
N VAL A 969 28.83 -19.21 -29.32
CA VAL A 969 29.42 -20.55 -29.24
C VAL A 969 30.61 -20.50 -28.28
N MET A 970 30.59 -21.39 -27.30
CA MET A 970 31.57 -21.51 -26.23
C MET A 970 32.23 -22.88 -26.28
N VAL A 971 33.50 -22.98 -25.91
CA VAL A 971 34.27 -24.23 -25.91
C VAL A 971 35.00 -24.38 -24.58
N GLU A 972 35.15 -25.61 -24.09
CA GLU A 972 35.91 -25.93 -22.89
C GLU A 972 37.42 -25.64 -23.06
N LYS A 973 37.98 -24.89 -22.10
CA LYS A 973 39.41 -24.49 -22.06
C LYS A 973 40.38 -25.66 -22.02
#